data_AF-A0A3E0DLA0-F1
#
_entry.id   AF-A0A3E0DLA0-F1
#
_cell.length_a   1.000
_cell.length_b   1.000
_cell.length_c   1.000
_cell.angle_alpha   90.00
_cell.angle_beta   90.00
_cell.angle_gamma   90.00
#
_symmetry.space_group_name_H-M   'P 1'
#
loop_
_entity.id
_entity.type
_entity.pdbx_description
1 polymer ?
#
loop_
_entity_poly.entity_id
_entity_poly.type
_entity_poly.pdbx_seq_one_letter_code
_entity_poly.pdbx_strand_id
1 'polypeptide(L)'
;MENQSTDKLELAAKFVNNTGAPIFLTGKAGTGKTTFLKNLALQTHKNHVIVAPTGIAALNAGGVTIHSQFLFPLGFFLPVNEPEGNFSDQYGCFTQHTLTRKHPLNALRKNVLKSIELLVIDEVSMLRADVLDAIDYRLRSVKRNFNTPFGGVQVLMIGDLFQLPPIVRENEWQVLSGFYPSMHFFEARVLQESGLVYLELDKIFRQQDEDFIEVLNHLRENTVTTQDIALLNKHYKTQDEIAEIKDCITITTHNYKADQINQDRLMGLKGESRFYEAAIENDFPENIYPLPKSLELRVGAQVMFIKNDSSGNQDYFNGKLATVEELKDDQINVLLEGAQFVYKLKKEVWENKKYIINTDTKELEEEVIGTFSQYPIKTAWAVTVHKSQGLTFDQAIIDVGNAFAPGQVYVALSRLRSLEGLVLRTRIQNNALQSDSQVQVFVESAKKNSKLDELLGAYQQRYLSILSGETFDLAGLLQEINSFQRKNDSSLEFEDPEMQKAVGVIATLIRNEVGTAAKFSNQLRFLLQQNDKEKLMERLEKGASYFKNLLKDALEKILVHRAEVERFSRTKTYANSLEELEVSLLRKYGEISKVSRLISSILEGNIPGKMNDLEQDKINLRLRLAEAAKQAAADNPKFASNKTGRKKAGKSNLKRKVGETYEITFGMINSGKSIGDIVVARGLAESTIKGHLAKGIEEGRVELEDCLPVEVISEINSQIENIKNLQALRIHFEGKYDYNTIKMVVAGNTSS
;
A
#
# COMPACT_ATOMS: atom_id res chain seq x y z
N MET A 1 40.00 6.20 -10.32
CA MET A 1 38.65 6.78 -10.52
C MET A 1 37.50 5.84 -10.13
N GLU A 2 37.75 4.59 -9.69
CA GLU A 2 36.68 3.71 -9.18
C GLU A 2 36.05 4.16 -7.84
N ASN A 3 36.78 4.91 -7.00
CA ASN A 3 36.32 5.26 -5.65
C ASN A 3 35.22 6.33 -5.57
N GLN A 4 35.09 7.27 -6.52
CA GLN A 4 34.13 8.40 -6.39
C GLN A 4 32.66 8.00 -6.65
N SER A 5 32.42 6.93 -7.41
CA SER A 5 31.05 6.51 -7.75
C SER A 5 30.40 5.64 -6.67
N THR A 6 31.19 4.77 -6.04
CA THR A 6 30.77 4.03 -4.84
C THR A 6 30.41 5.00 -3.72
N ASP A 7 31.14 6.12 -3.64
CA ASP A 7 30.95 7.17 -2.64
C ASP A 7 29.57 7.82 -2.69
N LYS A 8 29.03 8.14 -3.89
CA LYS A 8 27.68 8.73 -4.01
C LYS A 8 26.54 7.76 -3.66
N LEU A 9 26.68 6.49 -4.01
CA LEU A 9 25.70 5.47 -3.64
C LEU A 9 25.74 5.20 -2.13
N GLU A 10 26.93 5.16 -1.56
CA GLU A 10 27.14 5.07 -0.11
C GLU A 10 26.57 6.30 0.61
N LEU A 11 26.81 7.50 0.07
CA LEU A 11 26.27 8.75 0.58
C LEU A 11 24.74 8.76 0.55
N ALA A 12 24.13 8.31 -0.55
CA ALA A 12 22.68 8.15 -0.63
C ALA A 12 22.16 7.16 0.44
N ALA A 13 22.86 6.04 0.64
CA ALA A 13 22.53 5.09 1.69
C ALA A 13 22.69 5.69 3.11
N LYS A 14 23.69 6.55 3.34
CA LYS A 14 23.85 7.32 4.59
C LYS A 14 22.71 8.31 4.80
N PHE A 15 22.29 9.04 3.77
CA PHE A 15 21.12 9.92 3.87
C PHE A 15 19.85 9.15 4.23
N VAL A 16 19.61 8.00 3.59
CA VAL A 16 18.43 7.19 3.87
C VAL A 16 18.47 6.61 5.28
N ASN A 17 19.58 6.02 5.71
CA ASN A 17 19.62 5.31 7.00
C ASN A 17 19.95 6.22 8.19
N ASN A 18 20.73 7.29 7.99
CA ASN A 18 21.24 8.11 9.10
C ASN A 18 20.49 9.44 9.24
N THR A 19 19.45 9.69 8.46
CA THR A 19 18.65 10.92 8.54
C THR A 19 17.15 10.64 8.46
N GLY A 20 16.33 11.69 8.63
CA GLY A 20 14.89 11.67 8.37
C GLY A 20 14.45 12.63 7.26
N ALA A 21 15.38 13.17 6.48
CA ALA A 21 15.06 14.16 5.43
C ALA A 21 14.42 13.48 4.21
N PRO A 22 13.44 14.12 3.54
CA PRO A 22 13.00 13.68 2.22
C PRO A 22 14.15 13.78 1.22
N ILE A 23 14.28 12.77 0.37
CA ILE A 23 15.39 12.64 -0.57
C ILE A 23 14.81 12.51 -1.97
N PHE A 24 15.32 13.29 -2.91
CA PHE A 24 15.17 13.05 -4.33
C PHE A 24 16.49 12.52 -4.89
N LEU A 25 16.51 11.22 -5.20
CA LEU A 25 17.61 10.53 -5.84
C LEU A 25 17.37 10.47 -7.35
N THR A 26 18.19 11.19 -8.09
CA THR A 26 18.14 11.26 -9.54
C THR A 26 19.44 10.75 -10.17
N GLY A 27 19.41 10.64 -11.49
CA GLY A 27 20.58 10.33 -12.30
C GLY A 27 20.17 10.02 -13.72
N LYS A 28 21.12 10.12 -14.63
CA LYS A 28 20.96 9.77 -16.04
C LYS A 28 20.45 8.33 -16.24
N ALA A 29 20.01 8.01 -17.45
CA ALA A 29 19.69 6.64 -17.80
C ALA A 29 20.91 5.73 -17.55
N GLY A 30 20.69 4.55 -16.95
CA GLY A 30 21.77 3.59 -16.71
C GLY A 30 22.71 3.89 -15.54
N THR A 31 22.37 4.79 -14.61
CA THR A 31 23.22 5.08 -13.43
C THR A 31 23.02 4.15 -12.23
N GLY A 32 22.25 3.06 -12.37
CA GLY A 32 22.10 2.06 -11.30
C GLY A 32 21.01 2.34 -10.26
N LYS A 33 20.09 3.28 -10.50
CA LYS A 33 18.97 3.62 -9.58
C LYS A 33 18.18 2.39 -9.09
N THR A 34 17.74 1.52 -10.00
CA THR A 34 16.98 0.30 -9.66
C THR A 34 17.82 -0.69 -8.85
N THR A 35 19.14 -0.79 -9.13
CA THR A 35 20.06 -1.62 -8.35
C THR A 35 20.22 -1.08 -6.93
N PHE A 36 20.35 0.24 -6.78
CA PHE A 36 20.39 0.90 -5.47
C PHE A 36 19.13 0.61 -4.66
N LEU A 37 17.94 0.75 -5.26
CA LEU A 37 16.67 0.45 -4.62
C LEU A 37 16.62 -0.98 -4.06
N LYS A 38 16.99 -1.97 -4.87
CA LYS A 38 16.99 -3.39 -4.47
C LYS A 38 17.95 -3.65 -3.31
N ASN A 39 19.17 -3.11 -3.38
CA ASN A 39 20.16 -3.27 -2.31
C ASN A 39 19.72 -2.57 -1.02
N LEU A 40 19.14 -1.38 -1.13
CA LEU A 40 18.63 -0.61 0.00
C LEU A 40 17.50 -1.35 0.72
N ALA A 41 16.53 -1.90 -0.01
CA ALA A 41 15.41 -2.67 0.55
C ALA A 41 15.88 -3.90 1.35
N LEU A 42 16.97 -4.54 0.90
CA LEU A 42 17.56 -5.68 1.59
C LEU A 42 18.30 -5.27 2.88
N GLN A 43 18.96 -4.11 2.88
CA GLN A 43 19.89 -3.71 3.93
C GLN A 43 19.34 -2.73 4.95
N THR A 44 18.36 -1.89 4.60
CA THR A 44 17.87 -0.82 5.49
C THR A 44 17.24 -1.39 6.77
N HIS A 45 17.54 -0.76 7.91
CA HIS A 45 16.90 -1.06 9.20
C HIS A 45 15.47 -0.49 9.31
N LYS A 46 15.07 0.38 8.36
CA LYS A 46 13.79 1.06 8.38
C LYS A 46 12.70 0.16 7.83
N ASN A 47 11.55 0.17 8.49
CA ASN A 47 10.34 -0.43 7.96
C ASN A 47 9.91 0.34 6.71
N HIS A 48 10.13 -0.25 5.54
CA HIS A 48 9.94 0.42 4.27
C HIS A 48 8.77 -0.13 3.48
N VAL A 49 8.19 0.73 2.65
CA VAL A 49 7.15 0.38 1.67
C VAL A 49 7.57 0.97 0.34
N ILE A 50 7.60 0.14 -0.71
CA ILE A 50 7.92 0.58 -2.07
C ILE A 50 6.63 0.80 -2.83
N VAL A 51 6.49 1.99 -3.41
CA VAL A 51 5.36 2.36 -4.26
C VAL A 51 5.82 2.92 -5.60
N ALA A 52 4.97 2.81 -6.61
CA ALA A 52 5.16 3.48 -7.90
C ALA A 52 3.84 4.04 -8.46
N PRO A 53 3.89 5.03 -9.38
CA PRO A 53 2.69 5.60 -10.00
C PRO A 53 1.90 4.63 -10.87
N THR A 54 2.57 3.67 -11.53
CA THR A 54 1.95 2.71 -12.46
C THR A 54 2.12 1.25 -12.02
N GLY A 55 1.23 0.37 -12.47
CA GLY A 55 1.26 -1.06 -12.12
C GLY A 55 2.53 -1.79 -12.57
N ILE A 56 3.00 -1.52 -13.80
CA ILE A 56 4.22 -2.12 -14.32
C ILE A 56 5.46 -1.62 -13.56
N ALA A 57 5.52 -0.31 -13.24
CA ALA A 57 6.62 0.23 -12.44
C ALA A 57 6.63 -0.38 -11.03
N ALA A 58 5.46 -0.53 -10.40
CA ALA A 58 5.32 -1.16 -9.09
C ALA A 58 5.81 -2.62 -9.12
N LEU A 59 5.40 -3.39 -10.14
CA LEU A 59 5.84 -4.77 -10.32
C LEU A 59 7.36 -4.88 -10.52
N ASN A 60 7.96 -3.99 -11.32
CA ASN A 60 9.40 -3.96 -11.56
C ASN A 60 10.22 -3.55 -10.33
N ALA A 61 9.68 -2.63 -9.53
CA ALA A 61 10.29 -2.20 -8.26
C ALA A 61 10.09 -3.22 -7.13
N GLY A 62 9.26 -4.25 -7.33
CA GLY A 62 8.87 -5.21 -6.29
C GLY A 62 7.92 -4.63 -5.24
N GLY A 63 7.24 -3.53 -5.56
CA GLY A 63 6.33 -2.81 -4.67
C GLY A 63 4.87 -2.85 -5.14
N VAL A 64 4.10 -1.86 -4.70
CA VAL A 64 2.67 -1.72 -5.01
C VAL A 64 2.36 -0.37 -5.64
N THR A 65 1.17 -0.18 -6.21
CA THR A 65 0.82 1.15 -6.72
C THR A 65 0.52 2.13 -5.58
N ILE A 66 0.78 3.42 -5.80
CA ILE A 66 0.41 4.49 -4.85
C ILE A 66 -1.09 4.43 -4.53
N HIS A 67 -1.93 4.29 -5.57
CA HIS A 67 -3.38 4.26 -5.43
C HIS A 67 -3.85 3.08 -4.55
N SER A 68 -3.29 1.89 -4.73
CA SER A 68 -3.64 0.72 -3.91
C SER A 68 -3.16 0.82 -2.46
N GLN A 69 -1.98 1.40 -2.23
CA GLN A 69 -1.40 1.52 -0.89
C GLN A 69 -2.15 2.53 -0.02
N PHE A 70 -2.50 3.69 -0.59
CA PHE A 70 -3.14 4.79 0.13
C PHE A 70 -4.66 4.84 0.00
N LEU A 71 -5.25 3.89 -0.76
CA LEU A 71 -6.67 3.83 -1.10
C LEU A 71 -7.16 5.18 -1.67
N PHE A 72 -6.45 5.67 -2.69
CA PHE A 72 -6.88 6.87 -3.40
C PHE A 72 -7.91 6.53 -4.48
N PRO A 73 -8.98 7.34 -4.61
CA PRO A 73 -9.87 7.25 -5.75
C PRO A 73 -9.15 7.70 -7.03
N LEU A 74 -9.69 7.32 -8.18
CA LEU A 74 -9.19 7.79 -9.47
C LEU A 74 -9.57 9.26 -9.67
N GLY A 75 -8.62 10.06 -10.14
CA GLY A 75 -8.80 11.48 -10.42
C GLY A 75 -7.70 12.33 -9.79
N PHE A 76 -8.04 13.55 -9.35
CA PHE A 76 -7.05 14.51 -8.82
C PHE A 76 -7.37 14.99 -7.41
N PHE A 77 -6.31 15.29 -6.67
CA PHE A 77 -6.40 15.80 -5.30
C PHE A 77 -6.39 17.33 -5.29
N LEU A 78 -7.24 17.94 -4.46
CA LEU A 78 -7.12 19.34 -4.11
C LEU A 78 -6.68 19.49 -2.65
N PRO A 79 -5.60 20.26 -2.36
CA PRO A 79 -5.06 20.45 -1.02
C PRO A 79 -5.89 21.43 -0.18
N VAL A 80 -7.22 21.22 -0.16
CA VAL A 80 -8.21 21.99 0.59
C VAL A 80 -9.14 21.04 1.36
N ASN A 81 -9.87 21.57 2.33
CA ASN A 81 -10.90 20.79 3.02
C ASN A 81 -12.09 20.53 2.10
N GLU A 82 -12.71 21.59 1.59
CA GLU A 82 -13.78 21.54 0.59
C GLU A 82 -13.46 22.59 -0.50
N PRO A 83 -13.69 22.27 -1.79
CA PRO A 83 -13.48 23.23 -2.86
C PRO A 83 -14.65 24.22 -2.93
N GLU A 84 -14.39 25.46 -3.32
CA GLU A 84 -15.44 26.43 -3.63
C GLU A 84 -16.12 26.01 -4.95
N GLY A 85 -17.32 25.42 -4.92
CA GLY A 85 -18.10 25.00 -6.10
C GLY A 85 -18.35 23.49 -6.23
N ASN A 86 -19.25 23.09 -7.13
CA ASN A 86 -19.64 21.67 -7.34
C ASN A 86 -18.64 20.88 -8.22
N PHE A 87 -17.34 21.01 -7.94
CA PHE A 87 -16.27 20.38 -8.75
C PHE A 87 -16.06 18.89 -8.46
N SER A 88 -16.50 18.40 -7.30
CA SER A 88 -16.18 17.05 -6.79
C SER A 88 -16.79 15.91 -7.62
N ASP A 89 -18.07 16.00 -7.98
CA ASP A 89 -18.78 14.89 -8.64
C ASP A 89 -18.62 14.91 -10.18
N GLN A 90 -18.31 16.07 -10.78
CA GLN A 90 -18.26 16.22 -12.24
C GLN A 90 -16.88 15.94 -12.86
N TYR A 91 -15.79 16.14 -12.09
CA TYR A 91 -14.41 16.04 -12.60
C TYR A 91 -13.58 14.92 -11.93
N GLY A 92 -14.17 14.12 -11.04
CA GLY A 92 -13.43 13.08 -10.31
C GLY A 92 -12.42 13.66 -9.30
N CYS A 93 -12.76 14.78 -8.67
CA CYS A 93 -11.88 15.45 -7.71
C CYS A 93 -12.10 14.91 -6.29
N PHE A 94 -11.02 14.74 -5.53
CA PHE A 94 -11.07 14.40 -4.11
C PHE A 94 -10.26 15.38 -3.24
N THR A 95 -10.67 15.57 -2.00
CA THR A 95 -10.11 16.54 -1.05
C THR A 95 -9.75 15.89 0.28
N GLN A 96 -9.21 16.68 1.22
CA GLN A 96 -8.93 16.22 2.58
C GLN A 96 -10.19 15.66 3.27
N HIS A 97 -11.33 16.33 3.07
CA HIS A 97 -12.61 15.90 3.62
C HIS A 97 -13.10 14.58 3.01
N THR A 98 -13.07 14.46 1.67
CA THR A 98 -13.57 13.24 1.00
C THR A 98 -12.68 12.04 1.28
N LEU A 99 -11.36 12.22 1.37
CA LEU A 99 -10.44 11.15 1.79
C LEU A 99 -10.74 10.64 3.20
N THR A 100 -11.17 11.51 4.10
CA THR A 100 -11.47 11.12 5.48
C THR A 100 -12.86 10.49 5.61
N ARG A 101 -13.87 11.01 4.90
CA ARG A 101 -15.27 10.58 5.06
C ARG A 101 -15.75 9.58 4.00
N LYS A 102 -15.49 9.84 2.72
CA LYS A 102 -15.98 9.01 1.60
C LYS A 102 -15.04 7.83 1.29
N HIS A 103 -13.74 8.00 1.52
CA HIS A 103 -12.73 6.97 1.26
C HIS A 103 -11.88 6.65 2.51
N PRO A 104 -12.47 6.27 3.66
CA PRO A 104 -11.71 6.02 4.87
C PRO A 104 -10.76 4.82 4.71
N LEU A 105 -9.59 4.92 5.35
CA LEU A 105 -8.67 3.79 5.46
C LEU A 105 -9.28 2.69 6.34
N ASN A 106 -9.20 1.44 5.90
CA ASN A 106 -9.50 0.30 6.76
C ASN A 106 -8.41 0.10 7.84
N ALA A 107 -8.74 -0.66 8.89
CA ALA A 107 -7.84 -0.87 10.03
C ALA A 107 -6.49 -1.49 9.62
N LEU A 108 -6.51 -2.45 8.68
CA LEU A 108 -5.32 -3.11 8.16
C LEU A 108 -4.37 -2.10 7.49
N ARG A 109 -4.87 -1.30 6.54
CA ARG A 109 -4.09 -0.27 5.85
C ARG A 109 -3.60 0.80 6.80
N LYS A 110 -4.42 1.20 7.76
CA LYS A 110 -4.00 2.15 8.80
C LYS A 110 -2.82 1.62 9.61
N ASN A 111 -2.84 0.34 10.00
CA ASN A 111 -1.74 -0.27 10.76
C ASN A 111 -0.45 -0.36 9.93
N VAL A 112 -0.55 -0.71 8.64
CA VAL A 112 0.58 -0.66 7.71
C VAL A 112 1.13 0.76 7.62
N LEU A 113 0.31 1.77 7.30
CA LEU A 113 0.79 3.16 7.20
C LEU A 113 1.38 3.69 8.52
N LYS A 114 0.89 3.23 9.67
CA LYS A 114 1.47 3.54 10.98
C LYS A 114 2.86 2.93 11.17
N SER A 115 3.17 1.76 10.59
CA SER A 115 4.46 1.09 10.77
C SER A 115 5.56 1.59 9.82
N ILE A 116 5.20 2.32 8.75
CA ILE A 116 6.17 2.85 7.78
C ILE A 116 7.10 3.86 8.45
N GLU A 117 8.41 3.67 8.27
CA GLU A 117 9.47 4.61 8.61
C GLU A 117 10.10 5.22 7.34
N LEU A 118 10.10 4.46 6.24
CA LEU A 118 10.60 4.87 4.93
C LEU A 118 9.56 4.56 3.82
N LEU A 119 9.08 5.58 3.12
CA LEU A 119 8.31 5.43 1.90
C LEU A 119 9.23 5.62 0.70
N VAL A 120 9.36 4.60 -0.13
CA VAL A 120 10.14 4.70 -1.38
C VAL A 120 9.19 4.83 -2.56
N ILE A 121 9.36 5.88 -3.35
CA ILE A 121 8.57 6.14 -4.56
C ILE A 121 9.50 5.98 -5.76
N ASP A 122 9.34 4.90 -6.52
CA ASP A 122 10.07 4.69 -7.77
C ASP A 122 9.33 5.34 -8.95
N GLU A 123 10.07 5.70 -10.00
CA GLU A 123 9.59 6.46 -11.16
C GLU A 123 8.84 7.76 -10.80
N VAL A 124 9.41 8.53 -9.86
CA VAL A 124 8.82 9.79 -9.36
C VAL A 124 8.63 10.85 -10.45
N SER A 125 9.32 10.77 -11.58
CA SER A 125 9.11 11.69 -12.71
C SER A 125 7.70 11.61 -13.29
N MET A 126 6.99 10.49 -13.11
CA MET A 126 5.58 10.35 -13.49
C MET A 126 4.61 10.72 -12.35
N LEU A 127 5.12 11.15 -11.20
CA LEU A 127 4.30 11.53 -10.05
C LEU A 127 3.87 13.00 -10.17
N ARG A 128 2.59 13.23 -9.93
CA ARG A 128 2.01 14.58 -9.88
C ARG A 128 2.15 15.21 -8.49
N ALA A 129 2.25 16.55 -8.45
CA ALA A 129 2.32 17.34 -7.22
C ALA A 129 1.17 17.03 -6.24
N ASP A 130 -0.06 16.98 -6.75
CA ASP A 130 -1.26 16.79 -5.95
C ASP A 130 -1.33 15.41 -5.30
N VAL A 131 -0.86 14.37 -6.00
CA VAL A 131 -0.80 13.02 -5.45
C VAL A 131 0.21 12.95 -4.30
N LEU A 132 1.33 13.67 -4.38
CA LEU A 132 2.30 13.73 -3.29
C LEU A 132 1.74 14.46 -2.05
N ASP A 133 0.99 15.55 -2.25
CA ASP A 133 0.27 16.21 -1.14
C ASP A 133 -0.85 15.34 -0.56
N ALA A 134 -1.50 14.49 -1.36
CA ALA A 134 -2.46 13.50 -0.87
C ALA A 134 -1.79 12.45 0.01
N ILE A 135 -0.58 11.99 -0.36
CA ILE A 135 0.25 11.08 0.45
C ILE A 135 0.60 11.75 1.78
N ASP A 136 1.07 13.01 1.74
CA ASP A 136 1.39 13.80 2.93
C ASP A 136 0.20 13.86 3.89
N TYR A 137 -0.97 14.27 3.39
CA TYR A 137 -2.19 14.34 4.20
C TYR A 137 -2.56 13.02 4.86
N ARG A 138 -2.52 11.90 4.10
CA ARG A 138 -2.80 10.56 4.63
C ARG A 138 -1.83 10.18 5.74
N LEU A 139 -0.53 10.40 5.53
CA LEU A 139 0.49 10.04 6.51
C LEU A 139 0.39 10.91 7.77
N ARG A 140 0.22 12.23 7.64
CA ARG A 140 -0.02 13.13 8.79
C ARG A 140 -1.23 12.71 9.61
N SER A 141 -2.33 12.36 8.93
CA SER A 141 -3.58 11.90 9.57
C SER A 141 -3.40 10.57 10.31
N VAL A 142 -2.71 9.60 9.70
CA VAL A 142 -2.48 8.28 10.29
C VAL A 142 -1.48 8.34 11.46
N LYS A 143 -0.38 9.09 11.30
CA LYS A 143 0.66 9.28 12.32
C LYS A 143 0.24 10.28 13.40
N ARG A 144 -0.86 11.01 13.20
CA ARG A 144 -1.35 12.10 14.07
C ARG A 144 -0.31 13.19 14.28
N ASN A 145 0.52 13.44 13.28
CA ASN A 145 1.58 14.43 13.33
C ASN A 145 1.41 15.37 12.14
N PHE A 146 0.65 16.45 12.35
CA PHE A 146 0.37 17.43 11.29
C PHE A 146 1.45 18.50 11.16
N ASN A 147 2.38 18.57 12.12
CA ASN A 147 3.43 19.60 12.17
C ASN A 147 4.69 19.21 11.41
N THR A 148 4.79 17.95 10.96
CA THR A 148 5.94 17.44 10.22
C THR A 148 5.50 16.95 8.84
N PRO A 149 6.30 17.19 7.79
CA PRO A 149 6.09 16.58 6.49
C PRO A 149 5.93 15.06 6.60
N PHE A 150 4.97 14.51 5.86
CA PHE A 150 4.64 13.10 5.79
C PHE A 150 4.39 12.44 7.16
N GLY A 151 3.99 13.23 8.16
CA GLY A 151 3.80 12.75 9.53
C GLY A 151 5.06 12.14 10.17
N GLY A 152 6.25 12.58 9.73
CA GLY A 152 7.54 12.10 10.21
C GLY A 152 8.09 10.88 9.46
N VAL A 153 7.36 10.37 8.45
CA VAL A 153 7.88 9.32 7.56
C VAL A 153 8.92 9.90 6.62
N GLN A 154 10.07 9.24 6.48
CA GLN A 154 11.04 9.65 5.48
C GLN A 154 10.56 9.22 4.09
N VAL A 155 10.69 10.10 3.10
CA VAL A 155 10.30 9.79 1.71
C VAL A 155 11.55 9.79 0.83
N LEU A 156 11.81 8.67 0.15
CA LEU A 156 12.84 8.53 -0.88
C LEU A 156 12.16 8.49 -2.25
N MET A 157 12.39 9.51 -3.05
CA MET A 157 11.87 9.66 -4.41
C MET A 157 12.98 9.32 -5.40
N ILE A 158 12.75 8.33 -6.25
CA ILE A 158 13.73 7.85 -7.24
C ILE A 158 13.15 8.08 -8.64
N GLY A 159 13.92 8.68 -9.53
CA GLY A 159 13.51 8.86 -10.92
C GLY A 159 14.50 9.72 -11.72
N ASP A 160 14.13 10.05 -12.96
CA ASP A 160 14.89 10.98 -13.81
C ASP A 160 13.90 11.98 -14.41
N LEU A 161 14.00 13.25 -13.99
CA LEU A 161 13.05 14.31 -14.35
C LEU A 161 13.03 14.61 -15.85
N PHE A 162 14.10 14.27 -16.57
CA PHE A 162 14.20 14.50 -18.00
C PHE A 162 13.64 13.35 -18.85
N GLN A 163 13.11 12.31 -18.20
CA GLN A 163 12.32 11.28 -18.88
C GLN A 163 10.88 11.77 -19.09
N LEU A 164 9.90 10.87 -18.94
CA LEU A 164 8.51 11.17 -19.25
C LEU A 164 7.86 11.91 -18.06
N PRO A 165 7.25 13.09 -18.29
CA PRO A 165 6.54 13.84 -17.26
C PRO A 165 5.23 13.15 -16.86
N PRO A 166 4.57 13.59 -15.78
CA PRO A 166 3.25 13.08 -15.44
C PRO A 166 2.23 13.49 -16.52
N ILE A 167 1.29 12.58 -16.82
CA ILE A 167 0.20 12.83 -17.76
C ILE A 167 -0.97 13.44 -17.00
N VAL A 168 -1.36 14.66 -17.38
CA VAL A 168 -2.50 15.39 -16.82
C VAL A 168 -3.43 15.79 -17.96
N ARG A 169 -4.73 15.53 -17.80
CA ARG A 169 -5.72 15.95 -18.79
C ARG A 169 -5.95 17.46 -18.70
N GLU A 170 -6.27 18.10 -19.82
CA GLU A 170 -6.41 19.55 -19.89
C GLU A 170 -7.47 20.10 -18.92
N ASN A 171 -8.60 19.40 -18.78
CA ASN A 171 -9.66 19.74 -17.82
C ASN A 171 -9.21 19.62 -16.35
N GLU A 172 -8.32 18.67 -16.02
CA GLU A 172 -7.74 18.56 -14.68
C GLU A 172 -6.74 19.71 -14.42
N TRP A 173 -5.93 20.05 -15.43
CA TRP A 173 -4.93 21.11 -15.31
C TRP A 173 -5.55 22.51 -15.16
N GLN A 174 -6.70 22.76 -15.79
CA GLN A 174 -7.45 24.01 -15.60
C GLN A 174 -7.77 24.29 -14.12
N VAL A 175 -7.96 23.24 -13.32
CA VAL A 175 -8.20 23.38 -11.87
C VAL A 175 -6.88 23.38 -11.10
N LEU A 176 -5.98 22.43 -11.39
CA LEU A 176 -4.72 22.26 -10.65
C LEU A 176 -3.77 23.44 -10.79
N SER A 177 -3.80 24.14 -11.92
CA SER A 177 -2.95 25.33 -12.16
C SER A 177 -3.22 26.47 -11.17
N GLY A 178 -4.40 26.51 -10.54
CA GLY A 178 -4.69 27.43 -9.43
C GLY A 178 -4.00 27.08 -8.11
N PHE A 179 -3.50 25.84 -7.96
CA PHE A 179 -2.90 25.33 -6.73
C PHE A 179 -1.40 25.08 -6.85
N TYR A 180 -0.91 24.78 -8.06
CA TYR A 180 0.45 24.35 -8.36
C TYR A 180 1.01 25.09 -9.58
N PRO A 181 2.28 25.57 -9.54
CA PRO A 181 2.92 26.22 -10.69
C PRO A 181 3.13 25.29 -11.90
N SER A 182 3.34 23.99 -11.64
CA SER A 182 3.48 22.95 -12.65
C SER A 182 2.93 21.60 -12.13
N MET A 183 2.80 20.60 -12.99
CA MET A 183 2.26 19.29 -12.61
C MET A 183 3.26 18.42 -11.82
N HIS A 184 4.54 18.77 -11.81
CA HIS A 184 5.61 17.92 -11.29
C HIS A 184 5.59 17.76 -9.78
N PHE A 185 5.99 16.59 -9.28
CA PHE A 185 6.01 16.31 -7.84
C PHE A 185 6.76 17.35 -7.00
N PHE A 186 7.81 17.98 -7.54
CA PHE A 186 8.62 18.97 -6.83
C PHE A 186 7.86 20.27 -6.51
N GLU A 187 6.70 20.49 -7.12
CA GLU A 187 5.79 21.60 -6.80
C GLU A 187 4.85 21.29 -5.62
N ALA A 188 4.86 20.05 -5.11
CA ALA A 188 4.01 19.68 -4.00
C ALA A 188 4.27 20.60 -2.79
N ARG A 189 3.19 21.06 -2.16
CA ARG A 189 3.28 22.03 -1.05
C ARG A 189 4.06 21.48 0.12
N VAL A 190 3.95 20.16 0.36
CA VAL A 190 4.72 19.46 1.38
C VAL A 190 6.23 19.64 1.20
N LEU A 191 6.73 19.79 -0.02
CA LEU A 191 8.17 19.85 -0.30
C LEU A 191 8.80 21.22 -0.09
N GLN A 192 8.05 22.31 -0.23
CA GLN A 192 8.56 23.69 -0.21
C GLN A 192 9.34 24.05 1.07
N GLU A 193 8.98 23.45 2.20
CA GLU A 193 9.66 23.65 3.51
C GLU A 193 10.19 22.34 4.13
N SER A 194 10.26 21.27 3.32
CA SER A 194 10.61 19.94 3.83
C SER A 194 12.10 19.75 4.10
N GLY A 195 12.95 20.58 3.49
CA GLY A 195 14.39 20.35 3.45
C GLY A 195 14.81 19.25 2.48
N LEU A 196 14.10 19.11 1.35
CA LEU A 196 14.38 18.11 0.31
C LEU A 196 15.87 18.07 -0.07
N VAL A 197 16.46 16.88 0.03
CA VAL A 197 17.85 16.64 -0.37
C VAL A 197 17.89 16.15 -1.81
N TYR A 198 18.58 16.88 -2.68
CA TYR A 198 18.82 16.49 -4.07
C TYR A 198 20.13 15.70 -4.19
N LEU A 199 20.07 14.47 -4.68
CA LEU A 199 21.22 13.60 -4.90
C LEU A 199 21.25 13.12 -6.35
N GLU A 200 22.29 13.46 -7.11
CA GLU A 200 22.45 13.04 -8.51
C GLU A 200 23.60 12.05 -8.70
N LEU A 201 23.25 10.85 -9.15
CA LEU A 201 24.18 9.83 -9.63
C LEU A 201 24.70 10.22 -11.02
N ASP A 202 26.01 10.29 -11.15
CA ASP A 202 26.74 10.76 -12.35
C ASP A 202 27.28 9.64 -13.22
N LYS A 203 27.73 8.53 -12.63
CA LYS A 203 28.32 7.42 -13.38
C LYS A 203 27.26 6.65 -14.17
N ILE A 204 27.40 6.70 -15.50
CA ILE A 204 26.61 5.90 -16.45
C ILE A 204 27.28 4.54 -16.60
N PHE A 205 26.53 3.45 -16.36
CA PHE A 205 27.02 2.08 -16.55
C PHE A 205 26.60 1.46 -17.89
N ARG A 206 25.65 2.09 -18.59
CA ARG A 206 24.99 1.53 -19.78
C ARG A 206 25.71 1.86 -21.08
N GLN A 207 26.02 3.14 -21.31
CA GLN A 207 26.71 3.62 -22.50
C GLN A 207 28.22 3.71 -22.25
N GLN A 208 29.00 3.38 -23.28
CA GLN A 208 30.47 3.50 -23.26
C GLN A 208 30.99 4.50 -24.32
N ASP A 209 30.13 4.92 -25.24
CA ASP A 209 30.43 5.86 -26.33
C ASP A 209 30.32 7.31 -25.82
N GLU A 210 31.47 8.00 -25.74
CA GLU A 210 31.56 9.37 -25.20
C GLU A 210 30.76 10.38 -26.04
N ASP A 211 30.87 10.32 -27.37
CA ASP A 211 30.13 11.21 -28.29
C ASP A 211 28.61 11.02 -28.10
N PHE A 212 28.17 9.76 -27.97
CA PHE A 212 26.76 9.49 -27.75
C PHE A 212 26.27 9.98 -26.39
N ILE A 213 27.09 9.81 -25.34
CA ILE A 213 26.80 10.31 -24.00
C ILE A 213 26.64 11.83 -24.02
N GLU A 214 27.50 12.56 -24.73
CA GLU A 214 27.39 14.01 -24.88
C GLU A 214 26.10 14.42 -25.57
N VAL A 215 25.76 13.81 -26.71
CA VAL A 215 24.49 14.07 -27.41
C VAL A 215 23.28 13.80 -26.51
N LEU A 216 23.28 12.69 -25.76
CA LEU A 216 22.21 12.37 -24.81
C LEU A 216 22.12 13.40 -23.68
N ASN A 217 23.25 13.93 -23.22
CA ASN A 217 23.27 14.99 -22.21
C ASN A 217 22.73 16.30 -22.76
N HIS A 218 23.13 16.69 -23.97
CA HIS A 218 22.59 17.88 -24.63
C HIS A 218 21.08 17.76 -24.85
N LEU A 219 20.59 16.57 -25.22
CA LEU A 219 19.16 16.28 -25.33
C LEU A 219 18.45 16.37 -23.98
N ARG A 220 19.06 15.84 -22.92
CA ARG A 220 18.56 15.89 -21.55
C ARG A 220 18.45 17.33 -21.07
N GLU A 221 19.47 18.14 -21.30
CA GLU A 221 19.61 19.50 -20.76
C GLU A 221 19.04 20.59 -21.67
N ASN A 222 18.54 20.22 -22.85
CA ASN A 222 18.03 21.13 -23.89
C ASN A 222 19.09 22.10 -24.44
N THR A 223 20.32 21.64 -24.53
CA THR A 223 21.45 22.38 -25.09
C THR A 223 21.88 21.81 -26.44
N VAL A 224 20.98 21.08 -27.11
CA VAL A 224 21.23 20.41 -28.39
C VAL A 224 21.69 21.40 -29.45
N THR A 225 22.85 21.10 -30.01
CA THR A 225 23.48 21.90 -31.06
C THR A 225 23.08 21.40 -32.45
N THR A 226 23.30 22.24 -33.46
CA THR A 226 23.15 21.83 -34.87
C THR A 226 24.09 20.67 -35.23
N GLN A 227 25.23 20.55 -34.54
CA GLN A 227 26.18 19.45 -34.74
C GLN A 227 25.62 18.13 -34.20
N ASP A 228 24.99 18.14 -33.03
CA ASP A 228 24.32 16.96 -32.46
C ASP A 228 23.23 16.44 -33.40
N ILE A 229 22.41 17.35 -33.94
CA ILE A 229 21.32 17.00 -34.87
C ILE A 229 21.88 16.49 -36.19
N ALA A 230 22.95 17.09 -36.70
CA ALA A 230 23.64 16.59 -37.88
C ALA A 230 24.22 15.20 -37.64
N LEU A 231 24.82 14.95 -36.46
CA LEU A 231 25.35 13.65 -36.06
C LEU A 231 24.26 12.59 -36.01
N LEU A 232 23.16 12.84 -35.29
CA LEU A 232 22.02 11.94 -35.22
C LEU A 232 21.43 11.66 -36.61
N ASN A 233 21.25 12.69 -37.44
CA ASN A 233 20.66 12.55 -38.76
C ASN A 233 21.55 11.80 -39.78
N LYS A 234 22.83 11.55 -39.50
CA LYS A 234 23.65 10.62 -40.29
C LYS A 234 23.13 9.19 -40.24
N HIS A 235 22.39 8.84 -39.18
CA HIS A 235 21.79 7.51 -38.99
C HIS A 235 20.39 7.39 -39.60
N TYR A 236 19.94 8.39 -40.37
CA TYR A 236 18.69 8.31 -41.13
C TYR A 236 18.78 7.26 -42.24
N LYS A 237 17.77 6.40 -42.31
CA LYS A 237 17.61 5.42 -43.38
C LYS A 237 16.24 5.52 -44.03
N THR A 238 16.19 5.25 -45.32
CA THR A 238 14.95 5.15 -46.11
C THR A 238 14.16 3.90 -45.71
N GLN A 239 12.88 3.86 -46.13
CA GLN A 239 12.00 2.75 -45.78
C GLN A 239 12.49 1.40 -46.34
N ASP A 240 13.08 1.41 -47.54
CA ASP A 240 13.62 0.21 -48.19
C ASP A 240 14.85 -0.30 -47.43
N GLU A 241 15.78 0.60 -47.08
CA GLU A 241 16.96 0.25 -46.28
C GLU A 241 16.59 -0.29 -44.89
N ILE A 242 15.53 0.24 -44.27
CA ILE A 242 15.03 -0.26 -42.98
C ILE A 242 14.41 -1.64 -43.12
N ALA A 243 13.75 -1.95 -44.24
CA ALA A 243 13.12 -3.25 -44.47
C ALA A 243 14.14 -4.40 -44.58
N GLU A 244 15.37 -4.08 -44.99
CA GLU A 244 16.49 -5.04 -45.07
C GLU A 244 17.14 -5.35 -43.71
N ILE A 245 16.93 -4.49 -42.70
CA ILE A 245 17.48 -4.70 -41.36
C ILE A 245 16.70 -5.82 -40.67
N LYS A 246 17.40 -6.92 -40.41
CA LYS A 246 16.88 -8.06 -39.64
C LYS A 246 17.15 -7.86 -38.15
N ASP A 247 16.34 -8.52 -37.33
CA ASP A 247 16.53 -8.66 -35.88
C ASP A 247 16.61 -7.32 -35.11
N CYS A 248 15.95 -6.28 -35.60
CA CYS A 248 15.97 -4.95 -35.00
C CYS A 248 14.58 -4.53 -34.49
N ILE A 249 14.52 -3.97 -33.29
CA ILE A 249 13.27 -3.49 -32.69
C ILE A 249 12.98 -2.04 -33.12
N THR A 250 11.71 -1.75 -33.39
CA THR A 250 11.24 -0.38 -33.66
C THR A 250 10.69 0.27 -32.40
N ILE A 251 11.25 1.40 -31.98
CA ILE A 251 10.72 2.22 -30.88
C ILE A 251 9.87 3.35 -31.48
N THR A 252 8.57 3.37 -31.16
CA THR A 252 7.62 4.36 -31.69
C THR A 252 6.90 5.12 -30.56
N THR A 253 6.27 6.25 -30.88
CA THR A 253 5.64 7.12 -29.87
C THR A 253 4.26 6.64 -29.40
N HIS A 254 3.53 5.85 -30.20
CA HIS A 254 2.13 5.51 -29.95
C HIS A 254 1.87 3.99 -29.89
N ASN A 255 1.00 3.55 -28.98
CA ASN A 255 0.68 2.12 -28.82
C ASN A 255 0.07 1.52 -30.09
N TYR A 256 -0.88 2.21 -30.74
CA TYR A 256 -1.53 1.69 -31.96
C TYR A 256 -0.52 1.39 -33.08
N LYS A 257 0.54 2.19 -33.23
CA LYS A 257 1.59 1.95 -34.23
C LYS A 257 2.40 0.70 -33.89
N ALA A 258 2.79 0.56 -32.63
CA ALA A 258 3.55 -0.61 -32.18
C ALA A 258 2.73 -1.89 -32.34
N ASP A 259 1.46 -1.85 -31.95
CA ASP A 259 0.54 -2.97 -32.04
C ASP A 259 0.29 -3.37 -33.50
N GLN A 260 0.08 -2.39 -34.40
CA GLN A 260 -0.06 -2.62 -35.83
C GLN A 260 1.19 -3.27 -36.45
N ILE A 261 2.38 -2.73 -36.19
CA ILE A 261 3.64 -3.31 -36.70
C ILE A 261 3.82 -4.75 -36.22
N ASN A 262 3.54 -5.00 -34.95
CA ASN A 262 3.65 -6.35 -34.38
C ASN A 262 2.64 -7.31 -35.01
N GLN A 263 1.39 -6.90 -35.19
CA GLN A 263 0.34 -7.71 -35.81
C GLN A 263 0.64 -7.99 -37.28
N ASP A 264 0.98 -6.98 -38.07
CA ASP A 264 1.28 -7.14 -39.50
C ASP A 264 2.46 -8.10 -39.72
N ARG A 265 3.52 -7.95 -38.92
CA ARG A 265 4.70 -8.83 -38.97
C ARG A 265 4.38 -10.25 -38.53
N LEU A 266 3.59 -10.43 -37.47
CA LEU A 266 3.16 -11.74 -37.02
C LEU A 266 2.29 -12.44 -38.08
N MET A 267 1.29 -11.75 -38.63
CA MET A 267 0.39 -12.28 -39.65
C MET A 267 1.11 -12.60 -40.96
N GLY A 268 2.19 -11.88 -41.29
CA GLY A 268 3.02 -12.13 -42.47
C GLY A 268 3.87 -13.41 -42.41
N LEU A 269 4.01 -14.06 -41.25
CA LEU A 269 4.73 -15.32 -41.12
C LEU A 269 3.90 -16.50 -41.65
N LYS A 270 4.54 -17.39 -42.44
CA LYS A 270 3.90 -18.54 -43.09
C LYS A 270 3.48 -19.69 -42.14
N GLY A 271 3.90 -19.63 -40.87
CA GLY A 271 3.60 -20.66 -39.87
C GLY A 271 2.20 -20.52 -39.25
N GLU A 272 1.68 -21.62 -38.70
CA GLU A 272 0.42 -21.61 -37.95
C GLU A 272 0.55 -20.84 -36.63
N SER A 273 -0.48 -20.08 -36.25
CA SER A 273 -0.56 -19.42 -34.95
C SER A 273 -0.74 -20.47 -33.84
N ARG A 274 0.08 -20.37 -32.80
CA ARG A 274 -0.08 -21.10 -31.54
C ARG A 274 -0.33 -20.14 -30.39
N PHE A 275 -1.17 -20.55 -29.46
CA PHE A 275 -1.59 -19.74 -28.32
C PHE A 275 -1.14 -20.40 -27.03
N TYR A 276 -0.54 -19.61 -26.14
CA TYR A 276 -0.11 -20.05 -24.81
C TYR A 276 -0.86 -19.26 -23.75
N GLU A 277 -1.68 -19.94 -22.96
CA GLU A 277 -2.47 -19.33 -21.89
C GLU A 277 -1.63 -19.15 -20.61
N ALA A 278 -1.81 -17.99 -19.99
CA ALA A 278 -1.24 -17.68 -18.68
C ALA A 278 -2.01 -18.42 -17.59
N ALA A 279 -1.29 -18.97 -16.61
CA ALA A 279 -1.90 -19.48 -15.39
C ALA A 279 -2.01 -18.32 -14.39
N ILE A 280 -3.22 -18.03 -13.94
CA ILE A 280 -3.52 -16.90 -13.04
C ILE A 280 -4.18 -17.47 -11.80
N GLU A 281 -3.60 -17.20 -10.64
CA GLU A 281 -4.11 -17.67 -9.35
C GLU A 281 -4.43 -16.49 -8.44
N ASN A 282 -5.54 -16.61 -7.71
CA ASN A 282 -6.03 -15.61 -6.74
C ASN A 282 -6.23 -14.20 -7.35
N ASP A 283 -5.88 -13.14 -6.63
CA ASP A 283 -6.16 -11.75 -6.99
C ASP A 283 -5.02 -11.15 -7.82
N PHE A 284 -5.15 -11.25 -9.15
CA PHE A 284 -4.28 -10.57 -10.11
C PHE A 284 -5.14 -9.79 -11.13
N PRO A 285 -5.31 -8.47 -10.95
CA PRO A 285 -6.12 -7.64 -11.83
C PRO A 285 -5.60 -7.57 -13.28
N GLU A 286 -6.50 -7.59 -14.27
CA GLU A 286 -6.15 -7.60 -15.70
C GLU A 286 -5.36 -6.36 -16.14
N ASN A 287 -5.63 -5.20 -15.54
CA ASN A 287 -4.97 -3.94 -15.87
C ASN A 287 -3.48 -3.89 -15.45
N ILE A 288 -3.04 -4.82 -14.61
CA ILE A 288 -1.63 -4.93 -14.20
C ILE A 288 -0.95 -6.16 -14.80
N TYR A 289 -1.59 -6.86 -15.74
CA TYR A 289 -0.97 -8.00 -16.41
C TYR A 289 0.35 -7.60 -17.09
N PRO A 290 1.46 -8.29 -16.77
CA PRO A 290 2.75 -8.00 -17.39
C PRO A 290 2.78 -8.43 -18.86
N LEU A 291 1.97 -9.43 -19.21
CA LEU A 291 1.83 -10.01 -20.54
C LEU A 291 0.34 -10.23 -20.87
N PRO A 292 -0.02 -10.31 -22.16
CA PRO A 292 -1.34 -10.77 -22.55
C PRO A 292 -1.66 -12.14 -21.92
N LYS A 293 -2.92 -12.33 -21.53
CA LYS A 293 -3.41 -13.61 -20.99
C LYS A 293 -3.17 -14.77 -21.95
N SER A 294 -3.47 -14.54 -23.23
CA SER A 294 -3.18 -15.48 -24.32
C SER A 294 -2.05 -14.91 -25.17
N LEU A 295 -0.93 -15.61 -25.22
CA LEU A 295 0.23 -15.22 -26.02
C LEU A 295 0.18 -15.93 -27.38
N GLU A 296 -0.07 -15.18 -28.45
CA GLU A 296 -0.01 -15.68 -29.82
C GLU A 296 1.42 -15.65 -30.36
N LEU A 297 1.89 -16.77 -30.91
CA LEU A 297 3.21 -16.91 -31.54
C LEU A 297 3.13 -17.70 -32.84
N ARG A 298 4.12 -17.46 -33.71
CA ARG A 298 4.40 -18.24 -34.92
C ARG A 298 5.89 -18.54 -35.01
N VAL A 299 6.26 -19.63 -35.67
CA VAL A 299 7.67 -19.91 -35.97
C VAL A 299 8.24 -18.76 -36.82
N GLY A 300 9.41 -18.26 -36.44
CA GLY A 300 10.05 -17.07 -37.00
C GLY A 300 9.63 -15.75 -36.35
N ALA A 301 8.77 -15.76 -35.32
CA ALA A 301 8.39 -14.53 -34.63
C ALA A 301 9.56 -13.92 -33.85
N GLN A 302 9.74 -12.60 -33.96
CA GLN A 302 10.67 -11.85 -33.14
C GLN A 302 10.00 -11.52 -31.81
N VAL A 303 10.62 -11.95 -30.72
CA VAL A 303 10.14 -11.79 -29.36
C VAL A 303 11.19 -11.11 -28.49
N MET A 304 10.75 -10.52 -27.39
CA MET A 304 11.63 -9.88 -26.41
C MET A 304 11.31 -10.39 -25.01
N PHE A 305 12.35 -10.67 -24.23
CA PHE A 305 12.22 -11.01 -22.82
C PHE A 305 11.77 -9.80 -22.01
N ILE A 306 10.82 -9.98 -21.10
CA ILE A 306 10.28 -8.90 -20.25
C ILE A 306 10.69 -9.02 -18.77
N LYS A 307 11.47 -10.05 -18.43
CA LYS A 307 11.95 -10.35 -17.08
C LYS A 307 13.40 -10.81 -17.15
N ASN A 308 14.17 -10.57 -16.10
CA ASN A 308 15.50 -11.16 -15.97
C ASN A 308 15.37 -12.64 -15.61
N ASP A 309 16.34 -13.44 -16.04
CA ASP A 309 16.41 -14.86 -15.68
C ASP A 309 16.48 -15.04 -14.16
N SER A 310 15.47 -15.74 -13.62
CA SER A 310 15.34 -16.00 -12.18
C SER A 310 16.18 -17.19 -11.72
N SER A 311 16.72 -18.01 -12.63
CA SER A 311 17.45 -19.24 -12.31
C SER A 311 18.89 -19.01 -11.83
N GLY A 312 19.38 -17.78 -11.90
CA GLY A 312 20.74 -17.41 -11.49
C GLY A 312 21.82 -17.65 -12.54
N ASN A 313 21.49 -18.30 -13.66
CA ASN A 313 22.40 -18.52 -14.79
C ASN A 313 22.62 -17.27 -15.63
N GLN A 314 21.71 -16.29 -15.53
CA GLN A 314 21.72 -15.03 -16.29
C GLN A 314 21.67 -15.24 -17.81
N ASP A 315 20.94 -16.27 -18.26
CA ASP A 315 20.84 -16.66 -19.67
C ASP A 315 20.25 -15.52 -20.54
N TYR A 316 19.32 -14.76 -19.95
CA TYR A 316 18.67 -13.60 -20.55
C TYR A 316 18.39 -12.49 -19.53
N PHE A 317 18.17 -11.29 -20.06
CA PHE A 317 17.79 -10.11 -19.31
C PHE A 317 16.58 -9.43 -19.95
N ASN A 318 15.86 -8.62 -19.18
CA ASN A 318 14.72 -7.84 -19.65
C ASN A 318 15.15 -6.89 -20.79
N GLY A 319 14.56 -7.07 -21.97
CA GLY A 319 14.88 -6.35 -23.21
C GLY A 319 15.63 -7.18 -24.25
N LYS A 320 16.18 -8.35 -23.90
CA LYS A 320 16.91 -9.21 -24.85
C LYS A 320 15.97 -9.73 -25.95
N LEU A 321 16.37 -9.63 -27.21
CA LEU A 321 15.61 -10.13 -28.34
C LEU A 321 15.91 -11.61 -28.59
N ALA A 322 14.94 -12.30 -29.19
CA ALA A 322 15.07 -13.68 -29.63
C ALA A 322 14.10 -13.97 -30.79
N THR A 323 14.38 -15.01 -31.55
CA THR A 323 13.54 -15.48 -32.66
C THR A 323 13.00 -16.86 -32.34
N VAL A 324 11.70 -17.07 -32.55
CA VAL A 324 11.04 -18.36 -32.30
C VAL A 324 11.49 -19.39 -33.34
N GLU A 325 12.13 -20.48 -32.90
CA GLU A 325 12.59 -21.58 -33.76
C GLU A 325 11.57 -22.72 -33.83
N GLU A 326 11.00 -23.11 -32.70
CA GLU A 326 10.10 -24.25 -32.61
C GLU A 326 9.00 -24.02 -31.57
N LEU A 327 7.76 -24.37 -31.93
CA LEU A 327 6.57 -24.27 -31.09
C LEU A 327 5.92 -25.64 -30.93
N LYS A 328 5.75 -26.09 -29.69
CA LYS A 328 4.99 -27.28 -29.28
C LYS A 328 3.91 -26.88 -28.27
N ASP A 329 3.04 -27.80 -27.90
CA ASP A 329 1.92 -27.53 -26.98
C ASP A 329 2.42 -26.98 -25.63
N ASP A 330 3.47 -27.57 -25.05
CA ASP A 330 4.02 -27.18 -23.74
C ASP A 330 5.46 -26.66 -23.79
N GLN A 331 5.99 -26.41 -25.00
CA GLN A 331 7.40 -26.02 -25.17
C GLN A 331 7.57 -24.97 -26.26
N ILE A 332 8.32 -23.92 -25.92
CA ILE A 332 8.75 -22.88 -26.85
C ILE A 332 10.27 -22.86 -26.85
N ASN A 333 10.86 -22.98 -28.02
CA ASN A 333 12.30 -22.90 -28.24
C ASN A 333 12.62 -21.64 -29.04
N VAL A 334 13.55 -20.84 -28.54
CA VAL A 334 13.95 -19.57 -29.15
C VAL A 334 15.45 -19.52 -29.39
N LEU A 335 15.87 -18.92 -30.50
CA LEU A 335 17.25 -18.53 -30.75
C LEU A 335 17.48 -17.13 -30.19
N LEU A 336 18.35 -17.01 -29.19
CA LEU A 336 18.68 -15.71 -28.61
C LEU A 336 19.52 -14.89 -29.58
N GLU A 337 19.30 -13.57 -29.61
CA GLU A 337 20.12 -12.64 -30.40
C GLU A 337 21.61 -12.81 -30.04
N GLY A 338 22.44 -13.04 -31.06
CA GLY A 338 23.88 -13.26 -30.93
C GLY A 338 24.31 -14.63 -30.39
N ALA A 339 23.37 -15.53 -30.07
CA ALA A 339 23.69 -16.89 -29.61
C ALA A 339 23.67 -17.91 -30.75
N GLN A 340 24.48 -18.96 -30.61
CA GLN A 340 24.49 -20.12 -31.54
C GLN A 340 23.66 -21.30 -31.03
N PHE A 341 23.06 -21.19 -29.83
CA PHE A 341 22.29 -22.27 -29.23
C PHE A 341 20.83 -21.86 -29.06
N VAL A 342 19.95 -22.86 -29.20
CA VAL A 342 18.53 -22.73 -28.98
C VAL A 342 18.23 -22.82 -27.48
N TYR A 343 17.53 -21.83 -26.95
CA TYR A 343 17.13 -21.75 -25.56
C TYR A 343 15.69 -22.25 -25.39
N LYS A 344 15.49 -23.19 -24.45
CA LYS A 344 14.16 -23.68 -24.07
C LYS A 344 13.54 -22.75 -23.04
N LEU A 345 12.44 -22.08 -23.40
CA LEU A 345 11.75 -21.18 -22.48
C LEU A 345 11.14 -21.92 -21.30
N LYS A 346 11.24 -21.27 -20.14
CA LYS A 346 10.53 -21.66 -18.92
C LYS A 346 9.47 -20.60 -18.62
N LYS A 347 8.37 -21.02 -18.00
CA LYS A 347 7.39 -20.07 -17.47
C LYS A 347 8.00 -19.36 -16.26
N GLU A 348 7.75 -18.07 -16.18
CA GLU A 348 8.13 -17.20 -15.07
C GLU A 348 6.87 -16.83 -14.29
N VAL A 349 7.03 -16.54 -12.99
CA VAL A 349 5.94 -16.11 -12.12
C VAL A 349 6.11 -14.64 -11.77
N TRP A 350 5.04 -13.86 -11.89
CA TRP A 350 4.92 -12.51 -11.35
C TRP A 350 3.97 -12.53 -10.17
N GLU A 351 4.36 -11.80 -9.13
CA GLU A 351 3.63 -11.77 -7.86
C GLU A 351 2.95 -10.41 -7.71
N ASN A 352 1.63 -10.42 -7.55
CA ASN A 352 0.91 -9.25 -7.06
C ASN A 352 0.96 -9.29 -5.53
N LYS A 353 1.56 -8.27 -4.93
CA LYS A 353 1.83 -8.20 -3.49
C LYS A 353 0.99 -7.13 -2.81
N LYS A 354 0.78 -7.28 -1.50
CA LYS A 354 0.34 -6.21 -0.62
C LYS A 354 1.17 -6.20 0.65
N TYR A 355 1.36 -5.02 1.22
CA TYR A 355 1.94 -4.91 2.56
C TYR A 355 0.87 -5.20 3.61
N ILE A 356 1.20 -6.04 4.59
CA ILE A 356 0.37 -6.37 5.75
C ILE A 356 1.17 -6.29 7.05
N ILE A 357 0.45 -6.25 8.17
CA ILE A 357 1.04 -6.50 9.48
C ILE A 357 0.70 -7.94 9.84
N ASN A 358 1.72 -8.78 9.97
CA ASN A 358 1.55 -10.19 10.29
C ASN A 358 0.87 -10.36 11.66
N THR A 359 -0.09 -11.28 11.76
CA THR A 359 -0.89 -11.47 12.97
C THR A 359 -0.08 -12.02 14.15
N ASP A 360 0.98 -12.77 13.88
CA ASP A 360 1.79 -13.55 14.82
C ASP A 360 3.14 -12.89 15.14
N THR A 361 3.72 -12.12 14.22
CA THR A 361 4.95 -11.36 14.49
C THR A 361 4.66 -9.89 14.82
N LYS A 362 3.54 -9.33 14.36
CA LYS A 362 3.24 -7.88 14.32
C LYS A 362 4.24 -7.05 13.50
N GLU A 363 5.03 -7.70 12.65
CA GLU A 363 5.93 -7.03 11.73
C GLU A 363 5.25 -6.70 10.40
N LEU A 364 5.83 -5.72 9.70
CA LEU A 364 5.47 -5.38 8.33
C LEU A 364 6.04 -6.45 7.39
N GLU A 365 5.17 -7.10 6.64
CA GLU A 365 5.53 -8.18 5.71
C GLU A 365 4.83 -7.97 4.36
N GLU A 366 5.41 -8.58 3.32
CA GLU A 366 4.81 -8.67 1.99
C GLU A 366 3.99 -9.96 1.88
N GLU A 367 2.72 -9.85 1.51
CA GLU A 367 1.84 -10.98 1.24
C GLU A 367 1.55 -11.04 -0.26
N VAL A 368 1.84 -12.17 -0.89
CA VAL A 368 1.45 -12.45 -2.28
C VAL A 368 -0.05 -12.74 -2.32
N ILE A 369 -0.81 -11.86 -3.00
CA ILE A 369 -2.27 -12.00 -3.13
C ILE A 369 -2.71 -12.63 -4.44
N GLY A 370 -1.82 -12.68 -5.42
CA GLY A 370 -2.07 -13.34 -6.69
C GLY A 370 -0.79 -13.58 -7.46
N THR A 371 -0.83 -14.58 -8.33
CA THR A 371 0.29 -14.95 -9.19
C THR A 371 -0.18 -14.98 -10.63
N PHE A 372 0.71 -14.51 -11.52
CA PHE A 372 0.55 -14.63 -12.96
C PHE A 372 1.74 -15.44 -13.46
N SER A 373 1.52 -16.56 -14.15
CA SER A 373 2.58 -17.41 -14.68
C SER A 373 2.46 -17.57 -16.18
N GLN A 374 3.53 -17.21 -16.90
CA GLN A 374 3.58 -17.23 -18.36
C GLN A 374 5.04 -17.27 -18.85
N TYR A 375 5.27 -17.66 -20.10
CA TYR A 375 6.57 -17.50 -20.75
C TYR A 375 6.95 -16.00 -20.79
N PRO A 376 8.15 -15.59 -20.34
CA PRO A 376 8.53 -14.20 -20.13
C PRO A 376 8.86 -13.44 -21.42
N ILE A 377 8.11 -13.69 -22.48
CA ILE A 377 8.34 -13.13 -23.81
C ILE A 377 7.08 -12.46 -24.36
N LYS A 378 7.26 -11.45 -25.20
CA LYS A 378 6.21 -10.85 -26.03
C LYS A 378 6.72 -10.59 -27.43
N THR A 379 5.84 -10.57 -28.43
CA THR A 379 6.17 -10.11 -29.79
C THR A 379 6.77 -8.70 -29.75
N ALA A 380 7.88 -8.50 -30.45
CA ALA A 380 8.71 -7.31 -30.24
C ALA A 380 9.41 -6.84 -31.53
N TRP A 381 8.67 -6.74 -32.63
CA TRP A 381 9.11 -5.95 -33.78
C TRP A 381 8.99 -4.45 -33.50
N ALA A 382 8.02 -4.06 -32.66
CA ALA A 382 7.86 -2.70 -32.21
C ALA A 382 7.45 -2.59 -30.74
N VAL A 383 7.89 -1.53 -30.08
CA VAL A 383 7.53 -1.15 -28.71
C VAL A 383 7.35 0.36 -28.62
N THR A 384 6.54 0.84 -27.67
CA THR A 384 6.43 2.27 -27.43
C THR A 384 7.56 2.82 -26.58
N VAL A 385 7.86 4.12 -26.72
CA VAL A 385 8.83 4.82 -25.86
C VAL A 385 8.54 4.54 -24.37
N HIS A 386 7.28 4.70 -23.94
CA HIS A 386 6.85 4.39 -22.56
C HIS A 386 7.16 2.95 -22.14
N LYS A 387 6.81 1.96 -22.97
CA LYS A 387 7.03 0.53 -22.66
C LYS A 387 8.50 0.10 -22.79
N SER A 388 9.35 0.96 -23.39
CA SER A 388 10.79 0.75 -23.50
C SER A 388 11.59 1.30 -22.32
N GLN A 389 10.95 2.07 -21.42
CA GLN A 389 11.60 2.66 -20.26
C GLN A 389 12.23 1.57 -19.39
N GLY A 390 13.43 1.85 -18.87
CA GLY A 390 14.27 0.86 -18.19
C GLY A 390 15.03 -0.11 -19.11
N LEU A 391 14.56 -0.40 -20.33
CA LEU A 391 15.19 -1.36 -21.25
C LEU A 391 16.48 -0.82 -21.90
N THR A 392 17.28 -1.73 -22.45
CA THR A 392 18.51 -1.45 -23.20
C THR A 392 18.56 -2.31 -24.46
N PHE A 393 18.90 -1.72 -25.60
CA PHE A 393 19.02 -2.39 -26.90
C PHE A 393 20.40 -2.12 -27.50
N ASP A 394 20.93 -3.09 -28.23
CA ASP A 394 22.17 -2.93 -28.99
C ASP A 394 21.89 -2.20 -30.31
N GLN A 395 20.78 -2.52 -30.98
CA GLN A 395 20.32 -1.83 -32.18
C GLN A 395 18.81 -1.56 -32.12
N ALA A 396 18.37 -0.39 -32.57
CA ALA A 396 16.95 -0.04 -32.63
C ALA A 396 16.64 0.98 -33.74
N ILE A 397 15.47 0.80 -34.36
CA ILE A 397 14.86 1.77 -35.26
C ILE A 397 14.03 2.75 -34.45
N ILE A 398 14.41 4.02 -34.44
CA ILE A 398 13.73 5.06 -33.70
C ILE A 398 12.76 5.81 -34.63
N ASP A 399 11.47 5.73 -34.32
CA ASP A 399 10.36 6.43 -34.98
C ASP A 399 9.76 7.48 -34.02
N VAL A 400 10.46 8.62 -33.91
CA VAL A 400 10.09 9.73 -33.00
C VAL A 400 9.72 11.01 -33.74
N GLY A 401 9.48 10.95 -35.05
CA GLY A 401 9.10 12.13 -35.84
C GLY A 401 7.79 12.80 -35.39
N ASN A 402 6.93 12.04 -34.69
CA ASN A 402 5.69 12.53 -34.06
C ASN A 402 5.80 12.56 -32.53
N ALA A 403 6.97 12.87 -31.98
CA ALA A 403 7.12 13.10 -30.54
C ALA A 403 6.25 14.30 -30.13
N PHE A 404 5.43 14.13 -29.10
CA PHE A 404 4.44 15.11 -28.66
C PHE A 404 4.62 15.52 -27.20
N ALA A 405 5.45 14.80 -26.44
CA ALA A 405 5.73 15.10 -25.04
C ALA A 405 7.23 15.33 -24.81
N PRO A 406 7.60 16.25 -23.89
CA PRO A 406 8.98 16.46 -23.49
C PRO A 406 9.67 15.15 -23.08
N GLY A 407 10.95 15.02 -23.40
CA GLY A 407 11.78 13.87 -23.02
C GLY A 407 11.56 12.59 -23.84
N GLN A 408 10.52 12.48 -24.69
CA GLN A 408 10.27 11.26 -25.48
C GLN A 408 11.45 10.87 -26.38
N VAL A 409 12.06 11.84 -27.06
CA VAL A 409 13.24 11.62 -27.93
C VAL A 409 14.43 11.14 -27.11
N TYR A 410 14.72 11.80 -25.99
CA TYR A 410 15.78 11.40 -25.06
C TYR A 410 15.55 9.99 -24.48
N VAL A 411 14.32 9.66 -24.08
CA VAL A 411 13.99 8.33 -23.55
C VAL A 411 14.20 7.26 -24.62
N ALA A 412 13.78 7.50 -25.85
CA ALA A 412 13.96 6.57 -26.97
C ALA A 412 15.44 6.34 -27.29
N LEU A 413 16.23 7.42 -27.43
CA LEU A 413 17.66 7.34 -27.74
C LEU A 413 18.47 6.73 -26.59
N SER A 414 18.16 7.06 -25.34
CA SER A 414 18.85 6.52 -24.16
C SER A 414 18.64 5.01 -23.93
N ARG A 415 17.82 4.35 -24.76
CA ARG A 415 17.71 2.88 -24.77
C ARG A 415 18.88 2.22 -25.48
N LEU A 416 19.59 2.93 -26.36
CA LEU A 416 20.73 2.39 -27.10
C LEU A 416 22.03 2.47 -26.27
N ARG A 417 22.98 1.57 -26.58
CA ARG A 417 24.32 1.57 -25.97
C ARG A 417 25.31 2.49 -26.69
N SER A 418 25.19 2.66 -28.01
CA SER A 418 26.08 3.47 -28.86
C SER A 418 25.32 4.08 -30.04
N LEU A 419 25.95 5.05 -30.73
CA LEU A 419 25.42 5.61 -31.98
C LEU A 419 25.39 4.60 -33.12
N GLU A 420 26.29 3.62 -33.15
CA GLU A 420 26.34 2.59 -34.20
C GLU A 420 25.04 1.78 -34.30
N GLY A 421 24.41 1.53 -33.15
CA GLY A 421 23.11 0.85 -33.04
C GLY A 421 21.90 1.70 -33.44
N LEU A 422 22.08 3.01 -33.67
CA LEU A 422 21.00 3.92 -33.99
C LEU A 422 20.59 3.81 -35.46
N VAL A 423 19.29 3.65 -35.69
CA VAL A 423 18.67 3.83 -37.00
C VAL A 423 17.50 4.78 -36.86
N LEU A 424 17.50 5.90 -37.59
CA LEU A 424 16.38 6.85 -37.59
C LEU A 424 15.45 6.58 -38.77
N ARG A 425 14.17 6.33 -38.47
CA ARG A 425 13.11 6.26 -39.50
C ARG A 425 12.70 7.66 -39.98
N THR A 426 12.79 8.64 -39.09
CA THR A 426 12.43 10.04 -39.35
C THR A 426 13.58 10.93 -38.93
N ARG A 427 13.92 11.92 -39.75
CA ARG A 427 14.92 12.92 -39.38
C ARG A 427 14.47 13.71 -38.16
N ILE A 428 15.39 13.97 -37.25
CA ILE A 428 15.14 14.79 -36.06
C ILE A 428 15.19 16.25 -36.49
N GLN A 429 14.11 16.98 -36.18
CA GLN A 429 13.99 18.42 -36.41
C GLN A 429 14.19 19.17 -35.09
N ASN A 430 14.71 20.41 -35.15
CA ASN A 430 14.94 21.24 -33.95
C ASN A 430 13.68 21.42 -33.08
N ASN A 431 12.50 21.52 -33.71
CA ASN A 431 11.24 21.78 -33.01
C ASN A 431 10.72 20.56 -32.21
N ALA A 432 11.23 19.35 -32.47
CA ALA A 432 10.84 18.12 -31.78
C ALA A 432 11.55 17.94 -30.41
N LEU A 433 12.44 18.88 -30.06
CA LEU A 433 13.28 18.85 -28.87
C LEU A 433 12.77 19.88 -27.87
N GLN A 434 11.55 19.68 -27.36
CA GLN A 434 11.02 20.52 -26.27
C GLN A 434 11.41 19.89 -24.93
N SER A 435 12.09 20.66 -24.08
CA SER A 435 12.28 20.31 -22.68
C SER A 435 11.32 21.11 -21.79
N ASP A 436 11.13 20.60 -20.59
CA ASP A 436 10.34 21.30 -19.58
C ASP A 436 11.21 22.34 -18.85
N SER A 437 10.92 23.62 -19.03
CA SER A 437 11.67 24.71 -18.40
C SER A 437 11.59 24.69 -16.88
N GLN A 438 10.49 24.18 -16.30
CA GLN A 438 10.34 24.10 -14.84
C GLN A 438 11.30 23.06 -14.26
N VAL A 439 11.49 21.94 -14.96
CA VAL A 439 12.47 20.92 -14.58
C VAL A 439 13.89 21.50 -14.56
N GLN A 440 14.27 22.29 -15.57
CA GLN A 440 15.58 22.93 -15.64
C GLN A 440 15.81 23.89 -14.46
N VAL A 441 14.85 24.77 -14.21
CA VAL A 441 14.90 25.73 -13.09
C VAL A 441 15.06 24.99 -11.75
N PHE A 442 14.30 23.91 -11.53
CA PHE A 442 14.41 23.10 -10.33
C PHE A 442 15.80 22.47 -10.18
N VAL A 443 16.31 21.82 -11.23
CA VAL A 443 17.62 21.14 -11.20
C VAL A 443 18.77 22.13 -10.95
N GLU A 444 18.76 23.28 -11.62
CA GLU A 444 19.78 24.32 -11.41
C GLU A 444 19.77 24.86 -9.98
N SER A 445 18.58 25.12 -9.42
CA SER A 445 18.41 25.57 -8.04
C SER A 445 18.90 24.50 -7.05
N ALA A 446 18.56 23.24 -7.29
CA ALA A 446 18.96 22.13 -6.43
C ALA A 446 20.48 21.88 -6.44
N LYS A 447 21.14 21.99 -7.60
CA LYS A 447 22.60 21.88 -7.74
C LYS A 447 23.37 22.99 -7.02
N LYS A 448 22.84 24.23 -7.02
CA LYS A 448 23.50 25.35 -6.32
C LYS A 448 23.53 25.16 -4.80
N ASN A 449 22.60 24.39 -4.25
CA ASN A 449 22.45 24.16 -2.82
C ASN A 449 23.15 22.87 -2.32
N SER A 450 23.94 22.19 -3.16
CA SER A 450 24.37 20.79 -2.94
C SER A 450 25.67 20.61 -2.15
N LYS A 451 25.83 21.26 -1.00
CA LYS A 451 26.89 20.88 -0.06
C LYS A 451 26.47 19.64 0.74
N LEU A 452 26.53 18.49 0.09
CA LEU A 452 25.93 17.25 0.60
C LEU A 452 26.53 16.78 1.93
N ASP A 453 27.83 16.91 2.14
CA ASP A 453 28.46 16.48 3.40
C ASP A 453 28.07 17.37 4.59
N GLU A 454 28.02 18.69 4.39
CA GLU A 454 27.54 19.65 5.40
C GLU A 454 26.06 19.40 5.73
N LEU A 455 25.23 19.17 4.70
CA LEU A 455 23.82 18.81 4.86
C LEU A 455 23.66 17.48 5.59
N LEU A 456 24.44 16.46 5.24
CA LEU A 456 24.38 15.16 5.89
C LEU A 456 24.67 15.30 7.38
N GLY A 457 25.73 16.01 7.77
CA GLY A 457 26.07 16.24 9.17
C GLY A 457 24.95 16.95 9.93
N ALA A 458 24.36 18.00 9.35
CA ALA A 458 23.24 18.72 9.96
C ALA A 458 21.99 17.83 10.13
N TYR A 459 21.63 17.07 9.10
CA TYR A 459 20.48 16.17 9.16
C TYR A 459 20.70 14.96 10.07
N GLN A 460 21.94 14.44 10.17
CA GLN A 460 22.31 13.40 11.11
C GLN A 460 22.17 13.88 12.55
N GLN A 461 22.69 15.07 12.88
CA GLN A 461 22.53 15.63 14.23
C GLN A 461 21.05 15.84 14.60
N ARG A 462 20.26 16.37 13.67
CA ARG A 462 18.80 16.51 13.84
C ARG A 462 18.14 15.15 14.06
N TYR A 463 18.51 14.14 13.26
CA TYR A 463 17.96 12.79 13.36
C TYR A 463 18.33 12.12 14.69
N LEU A 464 19.57 12.22 15.14
CA LEU A 464 20.01 11.72 16.45
C LEU A 464 19.27 12.39 17.62
N SER A 465 19.01 13.69 17.53
CA SER A 465 18.22 14.43 18.52
C SER A 465 16.76 13.97 18.54
N ILE A 466 16.17 13.71 17.35
CA ILE A 466 14.82 13.15 17.21
C ILE A 466 14.78 11.73 17.79
N LEU A 467 15.69 10.84 17.38
CA LEU A 467 15.78 9.47 17.92
C LEU A 467 15.91 9.47 19.44
N SER A 468 16.79 10.29 20.01
CA SER A 468 16.97 10.36 21.46
C SER A 468 15.78 10.97 22.19
N GLY A 469 15.01 11.82 21.50
CA GLY A 469 13.82 12.47 22.03
C GLY A 469 12.57 11.60 21.99
N GLU A 470 12.20 11.19 20.78
CA GLU A 470 10.93 10.54 20.45
C GLU A 470 10.91 9.06 20.82
N THR A 471 12.02 8.33 20.74
CA THR A 471 12.08 6.89 21.09
C THR A 471 11.61 6.63 22.52
N PHE A 472 11.91 7.53 23.45
CA PHE A 472 11.51 7.41 24.84
C PHE A 472 10.23 8.19 25.19
N ASP A 473 9.65 8.95 24.26
CA ASP A 473 8.40 9.67 24.53
C ASP A 473 7.22 8.71 24.73
N LEU A 474 6.68 8.70 25.95
CA LEU A 474 5.53 7.90 26.34
C LEU A 474 4.20 8.68 26.26
N ALA A 475 4.23 9.99 26.00
CA ALA A 475 3.02 10.81 25.96
C ALA A 475 2.10 10.40 24.80
N GLY A 476 2.66 10.17 23.61
CA GLY A 476 1.90 9.69 22.45
C GLY A 476 1.21 8.35 22.72
N LEU A 477 1.95 7.39 23.28
CA LEU A 477 1.42 6.08 23.66
C LEU A 477 0.29 6.20 24.71
N LEU A 478 0.47 7.05 25.72
CA LEU A 478 -0.56 7.31 26.72
C LEU A 478 -1.83 7.93 26.10
N GLN A 479 -1.69 8.83 25.13
CA GLN A 479 -2.84 9.39 24.41
C GLN A 479 -3.60 8.33 23.61
N GLU A 480 -2.90 7.38 22.98
CA GLU A 480 -3.54 6.25 22.31
C GLU A 480 -4.33 5.38 23.29
N ILE A 481 -3.74 5.04 24.44
CA ILE A 481 -4.41 4.25 25.50
C ILE A 481 -5.64 5.00 26.03
N ASN A 482 -5.53 6.30 26.33
CA ASN A 482 -6.67 7.10 26.80
C ASN A 482 -7.77 7.22 25.74
N SER A 483 -7.40 7.36 24.46
CA SER A 483 -8.35 7.41 23.34
C SER A 483 -9.10 6.09 23.20
N PHE A 484 -8.41 4.97 23.39
CA PHE A 484 -9.02 3.65 23.43
C PHE A 484 -10.06 3.53 24.56
N GLN A 485 -9.75 4.01 25.77
CA GLN A 485 -10.69 3.96 26.90
C GLN A 485 -11.97 4.75 26.59
N ARG A 486 -11.82 6.03 26.19
CA ARG A 486 -12.97 6.90 25.85
C ARG A 486 -13.90 6.30 24.79
N LYS A 487 -13.32 5.66 23.75
CA LYS A 487 -14.10 5.02 22.69
C LYS A 487 -14.90 3.83 23.20
N ASN A 488 -14.34 3.05 24.12
CA ASN A 488 -14.94 1.80 24.58
C ASN A 488 -15.87 1.98 25.79
N ASP A 489 -15.68 3.02 26.60
CA ASP A 489 -16.57 3.34 27.74
C ASP A 489 -17.97 3.78 27.28
N SER A 490 -18.10 4.32 26.06
CA SER A 490 -19.34 4.95 25.58
C SER A 490 -20.42 3.99 25.06
N SER A 491 -20.15 2.69 24.90
CA SER A 491 -21.08 1.76 24.23
C SER A 491 -21.42 0.50 25.02
N LEU A 492 -20.42 -0.18 25.58
CA LEU A 492 -20.56 -1.49 26.21
C LEU A 492 -19.54 -1.63 27.35
N GLU A 493 -20.02 -1.90 28.56
CA GLU A 493 -19.19 -2.10 29.74
C GLU A 493 -19.05 -3.59 30.06
N PHE A 494 -17.88 -4.00 30.53
CA PHE A 494 -17.74 -5.34 31.12
C PHE A 494 -18.57 -5.45 32.39
N GLU A 495 -19.13 -6.63 32.66
CA GLU A 495 -19.81 -6.87 33.94
C GLU A 495 -18.81 -6.97 35.11
N ASP A 496 -17.58 -7.39 34.80
CA ASP A 496 -16.50 -7.55 35.76
C ASP A 496 -15.75 -6.22 36.01
N PRO A 497 -15.67 -5.73 37.26
CA PRO A 497 -14.97 -4.48 37.60
C PRO A 497 -13.46 -4.49 37.38
N GLU A 498 -12.79 -5.64 37.45
CA GLU A 498 -11.36 -5.77 37.15
C GLU A 498 -11.13 -5.59 35.64
N MET A 499 -11.97 -6.22 34.81
CA MET A 499 -11.93 -6.06 33.35
C MET A 499 -12.22 -4.63 32.89
N GLN A 500 -13.09 -3.90 33.59
CA GLN A 500 -13.33 -2.48 33.33
C GLN A 500 -12.07 -1.64 33.60
N LYS A 501 -11.32 -1.97 34.65
CA LYS A 501 -10.15 -1.20 35.10
C LYS A 501 -8.84 -1.62 34.43
N ALA A 502 -8.78 -2.80 33.79
CA ALA A 502 -7.54 -3.38 33.26
C ALA A 502 -6.72 -2.41 32.39
N VAL A 503 -7.35 -1.76 31.42
CA VAL A 503 -6.66 -0.77 30.56
C VAL A 503 -6.30 0.50 31.33
N GLY A 504 -7.07 0.86 32.35
CA GLY A 504 -6.77 1.99 33.24
C GLY A 504 -5.54 1.75 34.12
N VAL A 505 -5.27 0.50 34.51
CA VAL A 505 -4.04 0.11 35.20
C VAL A 505 -2.83 0.32 34.28
N ILE A 506 -2.93 -0.11 33.02
CA ILE A 506 -1.86 0.10 32.02
C ILE A 506 -1.64 1.60 31.76
N ALA A 507 -2.73 2.36 31.60
CA ALA A 507 -2.65 3.81 31.43
C ALA A 507 -1.95 4.50 32.61
N THR A 508 -2.22 4.04 33.84
CA THR A 508 -1.59 4.58 35.06
C THR A 508 -0.11 4.22 35.13
N LEU A 509 0.24 2.97 34.80
CA LEU A 509 1.63 2.50 34.72
C LEU A 509 2.45 3.35 33.75
N ILE A 510 1.94 3.62 32.54
CA ILE A 510 2.61 4.48 31.56
C ILE A 510 2.64 5.94 32.04
N ARG A 511 1.52 6.45 32.58
CA ARG A 511 1.40 7.85 33.04
C ARG A 511 2.43 8.22 34.11
N ASN A 512 2.69 7.32 35.06
CA ASN A 512 3.65 7.55 36.13
C ASN A 512 5.08 7.77 35.59
N GLU A 513 5.39 7.19 34.43
CA GLU A 513 6.71 7.27 33.82
C GLU A 513 6.85 8.36 32.75
N VAL A 514 5.77 9.03 32.33
CA VAL A 514 5.84 10.10 31.30
C VAL A 514 6.79 11.22 31.72
N GLY A 515 6.74 11.65 32.99
CA GLY A 515 7.63 12.70 33.49
C GLY A 515 9.10 12.26 33.55
N THR A 516 9.34 11.01 33.95
CA THR A 516 10.68 10.40 33.98
C THR A 516 11.26 10.29 32.57
N ALA A 517 10.46 9.80 31.63
CA ALA A 517 10.81 9.70 30.22
C ALA A 517 11.18 11.06 29.61
N ALA A 518 10.38 12.10 29.86
CA ALA A 518 10.66 13.45 29.36
C ALA A 518 12.00 14.01 29.90
N LYS A 519 12.27 13.84 31.20
CA LYS A 519 13.55 14.23 31.81
C LYS A 519 14.72 13.45 31.22
N PHE A 520 14.54 12.15 31.01
CA PHE A 520 15.54 11.27 30.41
C PHE A 520 15.86 11.69 28.97
N SER A 521 14.85 11.91 28.12
CA SER A 521 15.03 12.40 26.75
C SER A 521 15.78 13.73 26.70
N ASN A 522 15.48 14.66 27.60
CA ASN A 522 16.20 15.94 27.69
C ASN A 522 17.67 15.74 28.09
N GLN A 523 17.95 14.82 29.01
CA GLN A 523 19.31 14.46 29.39
C GLN A 523 20.09 13.89 28.19
N LEU A 524 19.48 13.01 27.40
CA LEU A 524 20.13 12.45 26.20
C LEU A 524 20.45 13.52 25.16
N ARG A 525 19.51 14.44 24.89
CA ARG A 525 19.73 15.57 23.98
C ARG A 525 20.88 16.47 24.45
N PHE A 526 20.97 16.71 25.75
CA PHE A 526 22.07 17.48 26.33
C PHE A 526 23.43 16.77 26.15
N LEU A 527 23.50 15.46 26.42
CA LEU A 527 24.74 14.69 26.22
C LEU A 527 25.16 14.64 24.74
N LEU A 528 24.20 14.54 23.81
CA LEU A 528 24.46 14.65 22.37
C LEU A 528 25.05 16.01 22.01
N GLN A 529 24.52 17.11 22.56
CA GLN A 529 25.05 18.47 22.32
C GLN A 529 26.46 18.65 22.89
N GLN A 530 26.78 18.01 24.01
CA GLN A 530 28.12 18.00 24.59
C GLN A 530 29.10 17.08 23.86
N ASN A 531 28.61 16.26 22.92
CA ASN A 531 29.38 15.24 22.20
C ASN A 531 30.07 14.22 23.14
N ASP A 532 29.50 13.98 24.32
CA ASP A 532 30.01 13.02 25.32
C ASP A 532 29.47 11.61 25.02
N LYS A 533 30.14 10.94 24.06
CA LYS A 533 29.71 9.64 23.52
C LYS A 533 29.64 8.54 24.58
N GLU A 534 30.64 8.46 25.47
CA GLU A 534 30.72 7.40 26.48
C GLU A 534 29.55 7.49 27.46
N LYS A 535 29.32 8.67 28.06
CA LYS A 535 28.20 8.87 28.99
C LYS A 535 26.84 8.72 28.30
N LEU A 536 26.73 9.17 27.05
CA LEU A 536 25.51 8.99 26.26
C LEU A 536 25.17 7.51 26.10
N MET A 537 26.14 6.69 25.70
CA MET A 537 25.93 5.25 25.48
C MET A 537 25.63 4.50 26.78
N GLU A 538 26.35 4.80 27.87
CA GLU A 538 26.06 4.24 29.19
C GLU A 538 24.63 4.57 29.64
N ARG A 539 24.21 5.83 29.43
CA ARG A 539 22.87 6.30 29.81
C ARG A 539 21.78 5.69 28.95
N LEU A 540 22.02 5.55 27.65
CA LEU A 540 21.13 4.90 26.70
C LEU A 540 20.90 3.44 27.06
N GLU A 541 21.95 2.69 27.40
CA GLU A 541 21.83 1.27 27.75
C GLU A 541 21.00 1.09 29.04
N LYS A 542 21.30 1.85 30.09
CA LYS A 542 20.53 1.82 31.35
C LYS A 542 19.07 2.22 31.14
N GLY A 543 18.84 3.30 30.38
CA GLY A 543 17.48 3.78 30.09
C GLY A 543 16.69 2.80 29.23
N ALA A 544 17.30 2.27 28.17
CA ALA A 544 16.68 1.27 27.30
C ALA A 544 16.26 0.03 28.10
N SER A 545 17.11 -0.49 28.98
CA SER A 545 16.76 -1.60 29.86
C SER A 545 15.56 -1.28 30.77
N TYR A 546 15.57 -0.10 31.41
CA TYR A 546 14.48 0.36 32.28
C TYR A 546 13.14 0.45 31.54
N PHE A 547 13.08 1.19 30.43
CA PHE A 547 11.84 1.38 29.68
C PHE A 547 11.39 0.12 28.94
N LYS A 548 12.30 -0.76 28.53
CA LYS A 548 11.93 -2.09 27.99
C LYS A 548 11.20 -2.93 29.01
N ASN A 549 11.65 -2.94 30.27
CA ASN A 549 10.95 -3.65 31.33
C ASN A 549 9.58 -3.05 31.61
N LEU A 550 9.46 -1.72 31.66
CA LEU A 550 8.16 -1.03 31.77
C LEU A 550 7.18 -1.45 30.65
N LEU A 551 7.64 -1.45 29.40
CA LEU A 551 6.81 -1.82 28.25
C LEU A 551 6.49 -3.32 28.24
N LYS A 552 7.42 -4.17 28.67
CA LYS A 552 7.17 -5.61 28.87
C LYS A 552 6.04 -5.83 29.89
N ASP A 553 6.09 -5.13 31.01
CA ASP A 553 5.05 -5.21 32.05
C ASP A 553 3.69 -4.70 31.57
N ALA A 554 3.67 -3.71 30.68
CA ALA A 554 2.46 -3.22 30.03
C ALA A 554 1.92 -4.24 29.00
N LEU A 555 2.80 -4.85 28.21
CA LEU A 555 2.48 -5.90 27.24
C LEU A 555 1.92 -7.16 27.91
N GLU A 556 2.50 -7.60 29.01
CA GLU A 556 1.99 -8.74 29.76
C GLU A 556 0.55 -8.51 30.21
N LYS A 557 0.28 -7.34 30.82
CA LYS A 557 -1.07 -6.96 31.26
C LYS A 557 -2.06 -6.87 30.10
N ILE A 558 -1.64 -6.33 28.94
CA ILE A 558 -2.54 -6.21 27.78
C ILE A 558 -2.86 -7.57 27.16
N LEU A 559 -1.87 -8.47 27.11
CA LEU A 559 -2.03 -9.81 26.55
C LEU A 559 -2.90 -10.69 27.44
N VAL A 560 -2.71 -10.65 28.76
CA VAL A 560 -3.58 -11.35 29.72
C VAL A 560 -5.02 -10.86 29.58
N HIS A 561 -5.24 -9.54 29.61
CA HIS A 561 -6.58 -8.97 29.45
C HIS A 561 -7.20 -9.37 28.10
N ARG A 562 -6.43 -9.34 27.01
CA ARG A 562 -6.90 -9.78 25.70
C ARG A 562 -7.31 -11.26 25.70
N ALA A 563 -6.49 -12.13 26.28
CA ALA A 563 -6.80 -13.56 26.37
C ALA A 563 -8.08 -13.81 27.19
N GLU A 564 -8.32 -13.06 28.27
CA GLU A 564 -9.56 -13.11 29.04
C GLU A 564 -10.77 -12.62 28.24
N VAL A 565 -10.62 -11.50 27.53
CA VAL A 565 -11.66 -10.91 26.66
C VAL A 565 -12.11 -11.86 25.55
N GLU A 566 -11.17 -12.59 24.94
CA GLU A 566 -11.44 -13.54 23.85
C GLU A 566 -12.28 -14.75 24.31
N ARG A 567 -12.34 -15.04 25.62
CA ARG A 567 -13.22 -16.09 26.17
C ARG A 567 -14.69 -15.68 26.22
N PHE A 568 -15.00 -14.39 26.06
CA PHE A 568 -16.37 -13.89 26.12
C PHE A 568 -17.02 -13.73 24.73
N SER A 569 -18.33 -13.94 24.66
CA SER A 569 -19.10 -13.57 23.46
C SER A 569 -19.28 -12.04 23.36
N ARG A 570 -19.41 -11.53 22.13
CA ARG A 570 -19.63 -10.09 21.80
C ARG A 570 -18.48 -9.14 22.17
N THR A 571 -17.24 -9.63 22.24
CA THR A 571 -16.06 -8.82 22.55
C THR A 571 -15.11 -8.59 21.36
N LYS A 572 -15.37 -9.19 20.19
CA LYS A 572 -14.47 -9.16 19.01
C LYS A 572 -13.98 -7.76 18.63
N THR A 573 -14.86 -6.77 18.59
CA THR A 573 -14.49 -5.37 18.26
C THR A 573 -13.53 -4.77 19.28
N TYR A 574 -13.68 -5.12 20.55
CA TYR A 574 -12.79 -4.67 21.62
C TYR A 574 -11.46 -5.42 21.61
N ALA A 575 -11.49 -6.74 21.39
CA ALA A 575 -10.28 -7.55 21.22
C ALA A 575 -9.42 -7.02 20.05
N ASN A 576 -10.02 -6.73 18.89
CA ASN A 576 -9.33 -6.09 17.77
C ASN A 576 -8.75 -4.72 18.14
N SER A 577 -9.46 -3.95 18.98
CA SER A 577 -8.96 -2.65 19.43
C SER A 577 -7.80 -2.79 20.43
N LEU A 578 -7.79 -3.84 21.26
CA LEU A 578 -6.67 -4.16 22.17
C LEU A 578 -5.44 -4.58 21.38
N GLU A 579 -5.64 -5.32 20.29
CA GLU A 579 -4.57 -5.69 19.37
C GLU A 579 -3.90 -4.46 18.73
N GLU A 580 -4.64 -3.39 18.43
CA GLU A 580 -4.03 -2.13 17.99
C GLU A 580 -3.10 -1.53 19.06
N LEU A 581 -3.48 -1.59 20.34
CA LEU A 581 -2.64 -1.11 21.44
C LEU A 581 -1.43 -2.02 21.68
N GLU A 582 -1.59 -3.34 21.56
CA GLU A 582 -0.50 -4.32 21.60
C GLU A 582 0.56 -3.99 20.52
N VAL A 583 0.12 -3.73 19.28
CA VAL A 583 1.02 -3.34 18.19
C VAL A 583 1.75 -2.03 18.49
N SER A 584 1.07 -1.02 19.04
CA SER A 584 1.72 0.24 19.45
C SER A 584 2.76 0.04 20.55
N LEU A 585 2.48 -0.81 21.55
CA LEU A 585 3.41 -1.15 22.63
C LEU A 585 4.64 -1.93 22.11
N LEU A 586 4.43 -2.94 21.27
CA LEU A 586 5.50 -3.72 20.65
C LEU A 586 6.39 -2.86 19.75
N ARG A 587 5.78 -1.94 18.99
CA ARG A 587 6.55 -0.97 18.20
C ARG A 587 7.45 -0.13 19.10
N LYS A 588 6.90 0.41 20.20
CA LYS A 588 7.68 1.21 21.15
C LYS A 588 8.81 0.41 21.79
N TYR A 589 8.55 -0.85 22.12
CA TYR A 589 9.56 -1.78 22.62
C TYR A 589 10.69 -2.02 21.60
N GLY A 590 10.32 -2.17 20.32
CA GLY A 590 11.25 -2.32 19.21
C GLY A 590 12.12 -1.08 18.99
N GLU A 591 11.52 0.12 18.95
CA GLU A 591 12.21 1.40 18.85
C GLU A 591 13.30 1.53 19.95
N ILE A 592 12.93 1.30 21.21
CA ILE A 592 13.85 1.37 22.35
C ILE A 592 14.93 0.28 22.27
N SER A 593 14.62 -0.89 21.71
CA SER A 593 15.62 -1.95 21.55
C SER A 593 16.66 -1.61 20.47
N LYS A 594 16.27 -0.93 19.40
CA LYS A 594 17.15 -0.57 18.28
C LYS A 594 18.00 0.69 18.57
N VAL A 595 17.49 1.63 19.36
CA VAL A 595 18.03 3.00 19.47
C VAL A 595 19.53 3.07 19.83
N SER A 596 20.01 2.26 20.77
CA SER A 596 21.41 2.30 21.20
C SER A 596 22.36 1.90 20.06
N ARG A 597 22.03 0.83 19.33
CA ARG A 597 22.83 0.38 18.18
C ARG A 597 22.77 1.38 17.03
N LEU A 598 21.60 1.97 16.78
CA LEU A 598 21.44 2.99 15.74
C LEU A 598 22.30 4.22 16.03
N ILE A 599 22.23 4.76 17.25
CA ILE A 599 23.00 5.93 17.65
C ILE A 599 24.51 5.64 17.58
N SER A 600 24.98 4.49 18.09
CA SER A 600 26.39 4.10 18.01
C SER A 600 26.87 4.05 16.55
N SER A 601 26.15 3.32 15.70
CA SER A 601 26.48 3.17 14.28
C SER A 601 26.57 4.52 13.56
N ILE A 602 25.61 5.41 13.80
CA ILE A 602 25.60 6.73 13.16
C ILE A 602 26.76 7.60 13.67
N LEU A 603 27.06 7.58 14.97
CA LEU A 603 28.17 8.34 15.57
C LEU A 603 29.56 7.84 15.16
N GLU A 604 29.67 6.58 14.73
CA GLU A 604 30.87 5.96 14.15
C GLU A 604 30.99 6.21 12.63
N GLY A 605 29.97 6.80 12.01
CA GLY A 605 29.94 7.07 10.56
C GLY A 605 29.50 5.87 9.70
N ASN A 606 29.04 4.79 10.33
CA ASN A 606 28.58 3.58 9.67
C ASN A 606 27.14 3.71 9.16
N ILE A 607 26.76 2.85 8.21
CA ILE A 607 25.37 2.72 7.74
C ILE A 607 24.71 1.59 8.55
N PRO A 608 23.72 1.88 9.42
CA PRO A 608 23.05 0.87 10.20
C PRO A 608 22.19 -0.01 9.29
N GLY A 609 22.55 -1.29 9.22
CA GLY A 609 21.81 -2.32 8.52
C GLY A 609 20.67 -2.93 9.35
N LYS A 610 19.95 -3.89 8.78
CA LYS A 610 18.91 -4.66 9.50
C LYS A 610 19.44 -5.30 10.77
N MET A 611 18.61 -5.22 11.82
CA MET A 611 18.91 -5.77 13.15
C MET A 611 18.02 -6.99 13.40
N ASN A 612 18.20 -8.02 12.57
CA ASN A 612 17.36 -9.22 12.55
C ASN A 612 17.34 -9.94 13.92
N ASP A 613 18.45 -9.89 14.66
CA ASP A 613 18.55 -10.46 16.01
C ASP A 613 17.59 -9.76 16.98
N LEU A 614 17.55 -8.43 16.98
CA LEU A 614 16.63 -7.66 17.83
C LEU A 614 15.16 -7.84 17.43
N GLU A 615 14.90 -8.02 16.14
CA GLU A 615 13.55 -8.33 15.63
C GLU A 615 13.10 -9.72 16.07
N GLN A 616 13.97 -10.71 15.96
CA GLN A 616 13.70 -12.06 16.48
C GLN A 616 13.52 -12.08 18.00
N ASP A 617 14.32 -11.34 18.76
CA ASP A 617 14.14 -11.22 20.21
C ASP A 617 12.78 -10.64 20.59
N LYS A 618 12.32 -9.62 19.86
CA LYS A 618 10.99 -9.01 20.03
C LYS A 618 9.88 -10.01 19.73
N ILE A 619 10.00 -10.77 18.64
CA ILE A 619 9.03 -11.82 18.27
C ILE A 619 8.99 -12.92 19.36
N ASN A 620 10.16 -13.41 19.78
CA ASN A 620 10.29 -14.42 20.82
C ASN A 620 9.75 -13.95 22.19
N LEU A 621 9.94 -12.67 22.52
CA LEU A 621 9.32 -12.08 23.71
C LEU A 621 7.79 -12.12 23.60
N ARG A 622 7.23 -11.65 22.48
CA ARG A 622 5.78 -11.62 22.26
C ARG A 622 5.19 -13.03 22.38
N LEU A 623 5.76 -14.01 21.68
CA LEU A 623 5.26 -15.39 21.68
C LEU A 623 5.23 -15.97 23.10
N ARG A 624 6.31 -15.79 23.88
CA ARG A 624 6.37 -16.22 25.28
C ARG A 624 5.30 -15.54 26.15
N LEU A 625 5.15 -14.21 26.02
CA LEU A 625 4.13 -13.47 26.79
C LEU A 625 2.71 -13.88 26.40
N ALA A 626 2.45 -14.13 25.11
CA ALA A 626 1.14 -14.56 24.63
C ALA A 626 0.78 -15.98 25.12
N GLU A 627 1.75 -16.89 25.17
CA GLU A 627 1.55 -18.23 25.72
C GLU A 627 1.28 -18.19 27.23
N ALA A 628 2.09 -17.44 27.98
CA ALA A 628 1.89 -17.22 29.42
C ALA A 628 0.53 -16.56 29.70
N ALA A 629 0.10 -15.59 28.88
CA ALA A 629 -1.19 -14.94 29.00
C ALA A 629 -2.37 -15.91 28.77
N LYS A 630 -2.25 -16.81 27.78
CA LYS A 630 -3.26 -17.86 27.55
C LYS A 630 -3.38 -18.81 28.74
N GLN A 631 -2.25 -19.22 29.34
CA GLN A 631 -2.25 -20.05 30.54
C GLN A 631 -2.87 -19.32 31.73
N ALA A 632 -2.44 -18.09 32.02
CA ALA A 632 -2.98 -17.27 33.10
C ALA A 632 -4.50 -17.05 32.95
N ALA A 633 -4.97 -16.77 31.73
CA ALA A 633 -6.39 -16.63 31.45
C ALA A 633 -7.15 -17.95 31.60
N ALA A 634 -6.54 -19.10 31.25
CA ALA A 634 -7.12 -20.43 31.39
C ALA A 634 -7.31 -20.83 32.86
N ASP A 635 -6.29 -20.59 33.67
CA ASP A 635 -6.22 -20.91 35.10
C ASP A 635 -7.10 -20.00 35.96
N ASN A 636 -7.55 -18.86 35.43
CA ASN A 636 -8.42 -17.94 36.16
C ASN A 636 -9.83 -18.55 36.36
N PRO A 637 -10.19 -18.96 37.59
CA PRO A 637 -11.42 -19.71 37.85
C PRO A 637 -12.70 -18.87 37.68
N LYS A 638 -12.57 -17.54 37.53
CA LYS A 638 -13.70 -16.62 37.33
C LYS A 638 -14.40 -16.79 35.97
N PHE A 639 -13.76 -17.46 35.00
CA PHE A 639 -14.25 -17.56 33.61
C PHE A 639 -14.86 -18.92 33.22
N ALA A 640 -15.17 -19.80 34.18
CA ALA A 640 -15.73 -21.13 33.94
C ALA A 640 -17.22 -21.16 33.48
N SER A 641 -17.91 -20.00 33.40
CA SER A 641 -19.33 -19.92 33.02
C SER A 641 -19.55 -19.06 31.78
N ASN A 642 -20.33 -19.56 30.81
CA ASN A 642 -20.71 -18.92 29.54
C ASN A 642 -21.55 -17.63 29.72
N LYS A 643 -21.02 -16.61 30.40
CA LYS A 643 -21.67 -15.30 30.55
C LYS A 643 -21.38 -14.42 29.33
N THR A 644 -22.34 -13.57 28.96
CA THR A 644 -22.12 -12.49 28.01
C THR A 644 -21.22 -11.44 28.66
N GLY A 645 -19.97 -11.30 28.21
CA GLY A 645 -18.96 -10.51 28.94
C GLY A 645 -19.23 -9.00 29.04
N ARG A 646 -20.12 -8.45 28.19
CA ARG A 646 -20.41 -7.00 28.14
C ARG A 646 -21.91 -6.67 28.10
N LYS A 647 -22.30 -5.61 28.80
CA LYS A 647 -23.66 -5.04 28.85
C LYS A 647 -23.70 -3.59 28.34
N LYS A 648 -24.84 -3.11 27.86
CA LYS A 648 -25.04 -1.68 27.56
C LYS A 648 -24.96 -0.87 28.86
N ALA A 649 -24.18 0.22 28.86
CA ALA A 649 -24.08 1.13 29.99
C ALA A 649 -25.48 1.62 30.42
N GLY A 650 -25.78 1.58 31.72
CA GLY A 650 -27.00 2.19 32.29
C GLY A 650 -28.26 1.33 32.42
N LYS A 651 -28.29 0.03 32.06
CA LYS A 651 -29.44 -0.85 32.41
C LYS A 651 -29.12 -1.71 33.64
N SER A 652 -29.81 -1.44 34.75
CA SER A 652 -29.88 -2.37 35.88
C SER A 652 -30.69 -3.60 35.47
N ASN A 653 -30.08 -4.78 35.55
CA ASN A 653 -30.79 -6.05 35.40
C ASN A 653 -31.61 -6.30 36.68
N LEU A 654 -32.84 -5.80 36.73
CA LEU A 654 -33.87 -6.53 37.47
C LEU A 654 -34.07 -7.84 36.71
N LYS A 655 -33.48 -8.94 37.20
CA LYS A 655 -33.77 -10.30 36.73
C LYS A 655 -35.26 -10.55 36.95
N ARG A 656 -36.10 -10.28 35.96
CA ARG A 656 -37.48 -10.80 35.92
C ARG A 656 -37.41 -12.30 35.68
N LYS A 657 -38.19 -13.08 36.44
CA LYS A 657 -38.18 -14.55 36.33
C LYS A 657 -38.57 -14.96 34.91
N VAL A 658 -37.83 -15.91 34.35
CA VAL A 658 -38.14 -16.51 33.04
C VAL A 658 -39.58 -17.06 33.09
N GLY A 659 -40.47 -16.53 32.26
CA GLY A 659 -41.91 -16.89 32.23
C GLY A 659 -42.86 -15.71 32.45
N GLU A 660 -42.49 -14.74 33.29
CA GLU A 660 -43.36 -13.62 33.71
C GLU A 660 -43.76 -12.71 32.53
N THR A 661 -42.93 -12.65 31.50
CA THR A 661 -43.20 -11.88 30.27
C THR A 661 -44.29 -12.53 29.40
N TYR A 662 -44.42 -13.87 29.40
CA TYR A 662 -45.48 -14.56 28.65
C TYR A 662 -46.82 -14.36 29.34
N GLU A 663 -46.88 -14.59 30.65
CA GLU A 663 -48.08 -14.42 31.49
C GLU A 663 -48.73 -13.05 31.35
N ILE A 664 -47.92 -11.99 31.33
CA ILE A 664 -48.42 -10.62 31.15
C ILE A 664 -49.03 -10.43 29.74
N THR A 665 -48.47 -11.08 28.71
CA THR A 665 -49.05 -11.02 27.35
C THR A 665 -50.39 -11.76 27.30
N PHE A 666 -50.45 -12.96 27.89
CA PHE A 666 -51.64 -13.81 27.89
C PHE A 666 -52.77 -13.17 28.70
N GLY A 667 -52.46 -12.63 29.87
CA GLY A 667 -53.45 -11.92 30.68
C GLY A 667 -54.02 -10.68 29.99
N MET A 668 -53.22 -9.96 29.20
CA MET A 668 -53.70 -8.77 28.47
C MET A 668 -54.59 -9.13 27.28
N ILE A 669 -54.25 -10.16 26.49
CA ILE A 669 -55.08 -10.59 25.37
C ILE A 669 -56.40 -11.20 25.87
N ASN A 670 -56.35 -12.05 26.90
CA ASN A 670 -57.56 -12.65 27.52
C ASN A 670 -58.44 -11.61 28.24
N SER A 671 -57.93 -10.41 28.50
CA SER A 671 -58.71 -9.27 29.00
C SER A 671 -59.36 -8.42 27.89
N GLY A 672 -59.28 -8.86 26.63
CA GLY A 672 -59.91 -8.23 25.47
C GLY A 672 -59.10 -7.09 24.83
N LYS A 673 -57.79 -6.96 25.12
CA LYS A 673 -56.95 -5.93 24.49
C LYS A 673 -56.46 -6.37 23.11
N SER A 674 -56.39 -5.44 22.16
CA SER A 674 -55.80 -5.73 20.85
C SER A 674 -54.27 -5.87 20.93
N ILE A 675 -53.66 -6.52 19.93
CA ILE A 675 -52.19 -6.63 19.83
C ILE A 675 -51.53 -5.23 19.83
N GLY A 676 -52.15 -4.25 19.17
CA GLY A 676 -51.67 -2.86 19.16
C GLY A 676 -51.66 -2.23 20.55
N ASP A 677 -52.71 -2.44 21.35
CA ASP A 677 -52.78 -1.94 22.72
C ASP A 677 -51.73 -2.61 23.62
N ILE A 678 -51.45 -3.90 23.40
CA ILE A 678 -50.42 -4.64 24.13
C ILE A 678 -49.02 -4.14 23.77
N VAL A 679 -48.77 -3.80 22.51
CA VAL A 679 -47.51 -3.19 22.06
C VAL A 679 -47.27 -1.86 22.77
N VAL A 680 -48.28 -0.99 22.81
CA VAL A 680 -48.20 0.31 23.49
C VAL A 680 -48.02 0.14 25.00
N ALA A 681 -48.83 -0.71 25.63
CA ALA A 681 -48.80 -0.91 27.08
C ALA A 681 -47.49 -1.55 27.57
N ARG A 682 -46.81 -2.32 26.72
CA ARG A 682 -45.58 -3.06 27.11
C ARG A 682 -44.29 -2.48 26.55
N GLY A 683 -44.37 -1.56 25.59
CA GLY A 683 -43.19 -0.99 24.92
C GLY A 683 -42.34 -2.03 24.20
N LEU A 684 -42.96 -3.13 23.73
CA LEU A 684 -42.31 -4.22 23.01
C LEU A 684 -42.68 -4.16 21.53
N ALA A 685 -41.78 -4.60 20.65
CA ALA A 685 -42.09 -4.71 19.23
C ALA A 685 -43.25 -5.69 18.98
N GLU A 686 -44.10 -5.38 18.00
CA GLU A 686 -45.27 -6.20 17.64
C GLU A 686 -44.89 -7.65 17.30
N SER A 687 -43.75 -7.84 16.63
CA SER A 687 -43.20 -9.16 16.32
C SER A 687 -42.90 -10.00 17.57
N THR A 688 -42.44 -9.37 18.66
CA THR A 688 -42.20 -10.04 19.95
C THR A 688 -43.51 -10.43 20.63
N ILE A 689 -44.53 -9.56 20.57
CA ILE A 689 -45.86 -9.85 21.13
C ILE A 689 -46.53 -11.00 20.37
N LYS A 690 -46.56 -10.95 19.03
CA LYS A 690 -47.07 -12.04 18.19
C LYS A 690 -46.32 -13.36 18.44
N GLY A 691 -45.01 -13.30 18.64
CA GLY A 691 -44.20 -14.47 19.02
C GLY A 691 -44.58 -15.07 20.39
N HIS A 692 -44.93 -14.24 21.38
CA HIS A 692 -45.46 -14.73 22.65
C HIS A 692 -46.84 -15.37 22.47
N LEU A 693 -47.75 -14.70 21.74
CA LEU A 693 -49.11 -15.21 21.50
C LEU A 693 -49.11 -16.52 20.73
N ALA A 694 -48.24 -16.69 19.73
CA ALA A 694 -48.08 -17.97 19.02
C ALA A 694 -47.77 -19.13 19.98
N LYS A 695 -46.92 -18.89 20.98
CA LYS A 695 -46.61 -19.87 22.02
C LYS A 695 -47.80 -20.09 22.97
N GLY A 696 -48.56 -19.04 23.29
CA GLY A 696 -49.78 -19.15 24.08
C GLY A 696 -50.87 -19.97 23.40
N ILE A 697 -51.00 -19.83 22.08
CA ILE A 697 -51.93 -20.60 21.23
C ILE A 697 -51.47 -22.08 21.15
N GLU A 698 -50.17 -22.32 20.95
CA GLU A 698 -49.59 -23.68 20.98
C GLU A 698 -49.80 -24.37 22.34
N GLU A 699 -49.74 -23.62 23.43
CA GLU A 699 -49.98 -24.12 24.80
C GLU A 699 -51.48 -24.17 25.19
N GLY A 700 -52.41 -23.75 24.31
CA GLY A 700 -53.86 -23.74 24.56
C GLY A 700 -54.31 -22.71 25.61
N ARG A 701 -53.54 -21.64 25.81
CA ARG A 701 -53.77 -20.61 26.84
C ARG A 701 -54.37 -19.31 26.31
N VAL A 702 -54.41 -19.17 24.99
CA VAL A 702 -54.91 -18.03 24.24
C VAL A 702 -55.60 -18.58 23.00
N GLU A 703 -56.84 -18.17 22.76
CA GLU A 703 -57.57 -18.56 21.54
C GLU A 703 -57.06 -17.77 20.34
N LEU A 704 -57.00 -18.43 19.17
CA LEU A 704 -56.47 -17.83 17.96
C LEU A 704 -57.37 -16.68 17.46
N GLU A 705 -58.68 -16.84 17.64
CA GLU A 705 -59.74 -15.91 17.25
C GLU A 705 -59.70 -14.60 18.06
N ASP A 706 -59.17 -14.65 19.28
CA ASP A 706 -58.97 -13.46 20.12
C ASP A 706 -57.77 -12.61 19.63
N CYS A 707 -56.91 -13.19 18.80
CA CYS A 707 -55.67 -12.56 18.34
C CYS A 707 -55.74 -12.02 16.92
N LEU A 708 -56.49 -12.68 16.02
CA LEU A 708 -56.51 -12.38 14.59
C LEU A 708 -57.93 -12.42 14.02
N PRO A 709 -58.25 -11.59 13.01
CA PRO A 709 -59.56 -11.64 12.34
C PRO A 709 -59.82 -13.01 11.69
N VAL A 710 -61.09 -13.45 11.72
CA VAL A 710 -61.52 -14.76 11.21
C VAL A 710 -61.20 -14.93 9.72
N GLU A 711 -61.26 -13.85 8.94
CA GLU A 711 -60.92 -13.85 7.51
C GLU A 711 -59.45 -14.21 7.28
N VAL A 712 -58.55 -13.70 8.14
CA VAL A 712 -57.10 -13.98 8.06
C VAL A 712 -56.80 -15.42 8.45
N ILE A 713 -57.46 -15.92 9.49
CA ILE A 713 -57.32 -17.30 9.95
C ILE A 713 -57.80 -18.27 8.85
N SER A 714 -58.98 -18.03 8.27
CA SER A 714 -59.53 -18.89 7.22
C SER A 714 -58.69 -18.89 5.94
N GLU A 715 -58.18 -17.73 5.53
CA GLU A 715 -57.35 -17.61 4.33
C GLU A 715 -56.05 -18.40 4.48
N ILE A 716 -55.38 -18.27 5.63
CA ILE A 716 -54.14 -19.00 5.92
C ILE A 716 -54.41 -20.51 6.09
N ASN A 717 -55.48 -20.90 6.80
CA ASN A 717 -55.86 -22.31 6.99
C ASN A 717 -56.11 -23.05 5.67
N SER A 718 -56.70 -22.39 4.67
CA SER A 718 -56.98 -22.99 3.36
C SER A 718 -55.73 -23.52 2.63
N GLN A 719 -54.53 -23.02 3.00
CA GLN A 719 -53.26 -23.38 2.35
C GLN A 719 -52.33 -24.20 3.25
N ILE A 720 -52.64 -24.36 4.54
CA ILE A 720 -51.80 -25.09 5.50
C ILE A 720 -51.74 -26.59 5.17
N GLU A 721 -52.84 -27.20 4.72
CA GLU A 721 -52.86 -28.63 4.36
C GLU A 721 -51.95 -28.96 3.16
N ASN A 722 -51.75 -28.00 2.25
CA ASN A 722 -50.96 -28.18 1.04
C ASN A 722 -49.48 -27.80 1.21
N ILE A 723 -49.12 -26.99 2.22
CA ILE A 723 -47.77 -26.41 2.38
C ILE A 723 -47.22 -26.67 3.79
N LYS A 724 -46.29 -27.63 3.89
CA LYS A 724 -45.82 -28.18 5.17
C LYS A 724 -44.80 -27.35 5.96
N ASN A 725 -44.33 -26.19 5.47
CA ASN A 725 -43.36 -25.37 6.23
C ASN A 725 -43.67 -23.86 6.20
N LEU A 726 -43.35 -23.17 7.30
CA LEU A 726 -43.64 -21.75 7.53
C LEU A 726 -42.98 -20.82 6.51
N GLN A 727 -41.80 -21.16 6.01
CA GLN A 727 -41.06 -20.35 5.05
C GLN A 727 -41.70 -20.43 3.64
N ALA A 728 -42.21 -21.60 3.27
CA ALA A 728 -42.95 -21.83 2.04
C ALA A 728 -44.33 -21.16 2.07
N LEU A 729 -45.04 -21.20 3.21
CA LEU A 729 -46.29 -20.45 3.40
C LEU A 729 -46.07 -18.94 3.23
N ARG A 730 -44.98 -18.40 3.81
CA ARG A 730 -44.65 -16.98 3.67
C ARG A 730 -44.33 -16.57 2.23
N ILE A 731 -43.67 -17.44 1.47
CA ILE A 731 -43.37 -17.21 0.05
C ILE A 731 -44.66 -17.28 -0.78
N HIS A 732 -45.56 -18.23 -0.48
CA HIS A 732 -46.83 -18.39 -1.19
C HIS A 732 -47.75 -17.16 -1.07
N PHE A 733 -47.79 -16.53 0.11
CA PHE A 733 -48.54 -15.29 0.32
C PHE A 733 -47.79 -14.01 -0.12
N GLU A 734 -46.63 -14.13 -0.79
CA GLU A 734 -45.83 -13.01 -1.32
C GLU A 734 -45.57 -11.87 -0.31
N GLY A 735 -45.46 -12.21 0.98
CA GLY A 735 -45.25 -11.22 2.05
C GLY A 735 -46.50 -10.46 2.52
N LYS A 736 -47.71 -10.84 2.08
CA LYS A 736 -49.00 -10.30 2.54
C LYS A 736 -49.18 -10.41 4.07
N TYR A 737 -48.67 -11.49 4.67
CA TYR A 737 -48.67 -11.72 6.12
C TYR A 737 -47.24 -11.79 6.66
N ASP A 738 -47.02 -11.20 7.84
CA ASP A 738 -45.74 -11.33 8.53
C ASP A 738 -45.53 -12.75 9.07
N TYR A 739 -44.26 -13.12 9.24
CA TYR A 739 -43.88 -14.49 9.64
C TYR A 739 -44.52 -14.94 10.96
N ASN A 740 -44.73 -14.03 11.92
CA ASN A 740 -45.31 -14.41 13.22
C ASN A 740 -46.83 -14.55 13.14
N THR A 741 -47.51 -13.79 12.27
CA THR A 741 -48.95 -13.99 11.99
C THR A 741 -49.22 -15.38 11.42
N ILE A 742 -48.42 -15.82 10.43
CA ILE A 742 -48.52 -17.19 9.88
C ILE A 742 -48.21 -18.24 10.98
N LYS A 743 -47.21 -17.97 11.81
CA LYS A 743 -46.83 -18.84 12.92
C LYS A 743 -47.95 -19.01 13.96
N MET A 744 -48.71 -17.96 14.26
CA MET A 744 -49.86 -18.02 15.18
C MET A 744 -50.96 -18.92 14.64
N VAL A 745 -51.30 -18.79 13.36
CA VAL A 745 -52.34 -19.63 12.74
C VAL A 745 -51.89 -21.10 12.66
N VAL A 746 -50.64 -21.37 12.31
CA VAL A 746 -50.09 -22.73 12.33
C VAL A 746 -50.12 -23.33 13.74
N ALA A 747 -49.78 -22.54 14.77
CA ALA A 747 -49.84 -22.97 16.16
C ALA A 747 -51.26 -23.37 16.61
N GLY A 748 -52.30 -22.68 16.12
CA GLY A 748 -53.70 -23.02 16.41
C GLY A 748 -54.15 -24.35 15.80
N ASN A 749 -53.64 -24.70 14.61
CA ASN A 749 -53.96 -25.97 13.97
C ASN A 749 -53.21 -27.18 14.56
N THR A 750 -52.09 -26.96 15.25
CA THR A 750 -51.38 -28.03 15.97
C THR A 750 -52.04 -28.41 17.31
N SER A 751 -52.93 -27.56 17.82
CA SER A 751 -53.63 -27.73 19.10
C SER A 751 -55.11 -28.14 18.97
N SER A 752 -55.58 -28.36 17.73
CA SER A 752 -56.98 -28.72 17.38
C SER A 752 -57.15 -30.21 17.11
#